data_AF-A0A2M6ZI97-F1
#
_entry.id   AF-A0A2M6ZI97-F1
#
_cell.length_a   1.000
_cell.length_b   1.000
_cell.length_c   1.000
_cell.angle_alpha   90.00
_cell.angle_beta   90.00
_cell.angle_gamma   90.00
#
_symmetry.space_group_name_H-M   'P 1'
#
loop_
_entity.id
_entity.type
_entity.pdbx_description
1 polymer ?
#
loop_
_entity_poly.entity_id
_entity_poly.type
_entity_poly.pdbx_seq_one_letter_code
_entity_poly.pdbx_strand_id
1 'polypeptide(L)'
;MAEKPLYIAFLWHMHQPFYKNGMKGKYLLPWVRMHGIKDYYDMAALLEKYPNIHQTFNLTPVLIMQIEDYVNNKATDIFLELTLKKVDELTEEDKSFILYNFFMANWENMVNKYPRYKELLSKRGLHITQAEIEKVKSRFNKQDYLDLQALFNLAWFDPMFLTDEPLCSLVKKGKGFSEEDKKVIIDKQIEVLSMIIPEYKKLQEAGQIEVTASPFYHPILPLIYNTNIARFPSPNIPLPKKSFSASIDVKAQIEQAIEFYKERFGRPPLGMWPPEGSVCEEIIPIIEEAGIEWIATDEDILASSIEKPISRDTRGNVLNPSILYKPYRLQWSRHYFDLLFRDHTLSDLIGFTYSKWSTKDAVQDFIKRLETIREGVSNLPGEYIVSIILDGENAWEYYPDDGKDFLQGVYERLNEHPHLKCVTISEFLKGRTILDTLPRLFPGSWINRNFDIWIGDEEENLAWDYLRSARESLLSYEAELIRPPLPEQAQSLAKAWQEIYAAEGSDWNWWYGDQHTSGYDEAFDYLYRQHLSSVYSLIGKEPPKYLEIPITMPFKVNPPVTMPVDLIHPILDGEVTDYYEWLSSGFYDIRKIGGTMHQAQSIVRAIYYGFDMQNLYFRFDFNLNLSESTKVEEISLNFDIISPYSARIRISSEDKQLLFSQGESQEKKIGVLAVKKIMEMSIPIADLNLKPKDEIKFIVTVLRDGVEMEHWPTRAPFTIVVPSVDYQLENWYV
;
A
#
# COMPACT_ATOMS: atom_id res chain seq x y z
N MET A 1 7.16 52.67 5.53
CA MET A 1 6.19 51.73 4.90
C MET A 1 5.70 50.82 6.02
N ALA A 2 4.41 50.46 6.06
CA ALA A 2 3.97 49.44 7.01
C ALA A 2 4.76 48.15 6.74
N GLU A 3 5.28 47.50 7.78
CA GLU A 3 6.00 46.24 7.62
C GLU A 3 5.05 45.17 7.07
N LYS A 4 5.41 44.57 5.93
CA LYS A 4 4.59 43.54 5.30
C LYS A 4 4.69 42.22 6.07
N PRO A 5 3.59 41.49 6.25
CA PRO A 5 3.62 40.16 6.85
C PRO A 5 4.19 39.12 5.89
N LEU A 6 4.67 38.00 6.43
CA LEU A 6 4.82 36.74 5.70
C LEU A 6 3.49 35.98 5.82
N TYR A 7 2.98 35.51 4.68
CA TYR A 7 1.80 34.66 4.65
C TYR A 7 2.19 33.19 4.77
N ILE A 8 1.38 32.38 5.44
CA ILE A 8 1.61 30.96 5.68
C ILE A 8 0.39 30.21 5.19
N ALA A 9 0.58 29.25 4.29
CA ALA A 9 -0.48 28.35 3.86
C ALA A 9 -0.12 26.93 4.29
N PHE A 10 -0.91 26.38 5.19
CA PHE A 10 -0.92 24.95 5.46
C PHE A 10 -1.82 24.27 4.43
N LEU A 11 -1.35 23.16 3.86
CA LEU A 11 -2.15 22.21 3.10
C LEU A 11 -1.97 20.83 3.72
N TRP A 12 -3.00 20.37 4.44
CA TRP A 12 -3.05 19.00 4.98
C TRP A 12 -3.72 18.08 3.97
N HIS A 13 -2.98 17.08 3.50
CA HIS A 13 -3.50 16.08 2.58
C HIS A 13 -4.07 14.88 3.35
N MET A 14 -5.39 14.70 3.33
CA MET A 14 -6.07 13.60 3.99
C MET A 14 -6.42 12.53 2.97
N HIS A 15 -5.76 11.38 3.07
CA HIS A 15 -5.92 10.30 2.11
C HIS A 15 -5.94 8.93 2.78
N GLN A 16 -6.67 7.99 2.17
CA GLN A 16 -6.55 6.57 2.45
C GLN A 16 -6.81 5.79 1.15
N PRO A 17 -6.03 4.72 0.89
CA PRO A 17 -6.28 3.77 -0.19
C PRO A 17 -7.70 3.19 -0.17
N PHE A 18 -8.14 2.64 -1.30
CA PHE A 18 -9.43 1.95 -1.37
C PHE A 18 -9.34 0.52 -0.82
N TYR A 19 -9.72 0.30 0.43
CA TYR A 19 -9.52 -1.00 1.09
C TYR A 19 -10.64 -2.03 0.85
N LYS A 20 -11.68 -1.68 0.08
CA LYS A 20 -12.87 -2.54 -0.08
C LYS A 20 -12.61 -3.61 -1.13
N ASN A 21 -12.76 -4.87 -0.73
CA ASN A 21 -12.79 -5.95 -1.68
C ASN A 21 -14.18 -6.01 -2.36
N GLY A 22 -14.25 -5.66 -3.65
CA GLY A 22 -15.48 -5.60 -4.42
C GLY A 22 -16.28 -6.91 -4.47
N MET A 23 -15.62 -8.06 -4.39
CA MET A 23 -16.30 -9.38 -4.42
C MET A 23 -16.85 -9.80 -3.05
N LYS A 24 -16.11 -9.53 -1.97
CA LYS A 24 -16.52 -9.90 -0.60
C LYS A 24 -17.42 -8.84 0.04
N GLY A 25 -17.42 -7.61 -0.50
CA GLY A 25 -18.20 -6.48 0.02
C GLY A 25 -17.70 -5.95 1.35
N LYS A 26 -16.46 -6.27 1.75
CA LYS A 26 -15.86 -5.92 3.06
C LYS A 26 -14.52 -5.22 2.88
N TYR A 27 -14.18 -4.36 3.83
CA TYR A 27 -12.87 -3.74 3.93
C TYR A 27 -11.84 -4.73 4.51
N LEU A 28 -10.65 -4.81 3.91
CA LEU A 28 -9.58 -5.68 4.42
C LEU A 28 -8.76 -5.03 5.53
N LEU A 29 -8.64 -3.71 5.51
CA LEU A 29 -7.87 -2.93 6.47
C LEU A 29 -8.75 -1.87 7.15
N PRO A 30 -8.49 -1.54 8.42
CA PRO A 30 -9.36 -0.70 9.23
C PRO A 30 -9.02 0.79 9.13
N TRP A 31 -8.06 1.17 8.27
CA TRP A 31 -7.36 2.46 8.37
C TRP A 31 -8.24 3.68 8.16
N VAL A 32 -9.22 3.62 7.25
CA VAL A 32 -10.24 4.68 7.13
C VAL A 32 -10.98 4.91 8.46
N ARG A 33 -11.34 3.82 9.16
CA ARG A 33 -12.03 3.92 10.45
C ARG A 33 -11.09 4.38 11.57
N MET A 34 -9.86 3.89 11.58
CA MET A 34 -8.88 4.21 12.64
C MET A 34 -8.34 5.63 12.53
N HIS A 35 -7.87 6.06 11.36
CA HIS A 35 -7.47 7.44 11.14
C HIS A 35 -8.66 8.40 11.18
N GLY A 36 -9.86 7.96 10.75
CA GLY A 36 -11.04 8.81 10.82
C GLY A 36 -11.44 9.26 12.22
N ILE A 37 -11.21 8.44 13.24
CA ILE A 37 -11.52 8.79 14.63
C ILE A 37 -10.38 9.51 15.36
N LYS A 38 -9.27 9.74 14.66
CA LYS A 38 -7.99 10.17 15.22
C LYS A 38 -7.45 11.46 14.58
N ASP A 39 -7.57 11.58 13.26
CA ASP A 39 -6.80 12.55 12.47
C ASP A 39 -7.64 13.56 11.68
N TYR A 40 -8.91 13.22 11.39
CA TYR A 40 -9.68 14.00 10.40
C TYR A 40 -10.59 15.04 11.04
N TYR A 41 -11.31 14.70 12.12
CA TYR A 41 -12.26 15.65 12.73
C TYR A 41 -11.55 16.69 13.61
N ASP A 42 -10.69 16.20 14.50
CA ASP A 42 -9.98 16.93 15.55
C ASP A 42 -9.10 18.05 14.98
N MET A 43 -8.36 17.80 13.90
CA MET A 43 -7.50 18.80 13.26
C MET A 43 -8.28 20.02 12.76
N ALA A 44 -9.46 19.78 12.17
CA ALA A 44 -10.34 20.85 11.70
C ALA A 44 -11.02 21.55 12.88
N ALA A 45 -11.62 20.78 13.80
CA ALA A 45 -12.33 21.31 14.97
C ALA A 45 -11.42 22.14 15.91
N LEU A 46 -10.12 21.83 15.97
CA LEU A 46 -9.15 22.57 16.76
C LEU A 46 -9.06 24.06 16.35
N LEU A 47 -9.34 24.37 15.08
CA LEU A 47 -9.26 25.73 14.54
C LEU A 47 -10.31 26.68 15.10
N GLU A 48 -11.43 26.17 15.63
CA GLU A 48 -12.45 27.02 16.25
C GLU A 48 -11.91 27.85 17.42
N LYS A 49 -10.84 27.37 18.07
CA LYS A 49 -10.16 28.08 19.16
C LYS A 49 -9.22 29.19 18.67
N TYR A 50 -8.87 29.19 17.39
CA TYR A 50 -7.85 30.05 16.80
C TYR A 50 -8.38 30.73 15.52
N PRO A 51 -9.26 31.74 15.65
CA PRO A 51 -10.00 32.31 14.53
C PRO A 51 -9.13 33.00 13.46
N ASN A 52 -7.90 33.40 13.77
CA ASN A 52 -6.97 33.99 12.79
C ASN A 52 -6.15 32.92 12.04
N ILE A 53 -6.33 31.65 12.36
CA ILE A 53 -5.66 30.54 11.69
C ILE A 53 -6.54 30.05 10.56
N HIS A 54 -6.16 30.42 9.35
CA HIS A 54 -6.77 29.96 8.10
C HIS A 54 -5.88 28.91 7.44
N GLN A 55 -6.49 27.84 6.93
CA GLN A 55 -5.74 26.69 6.38
C GLN A 55 -6.49 26.01 5.24
N THR A 56 -5.74 25.31 4.38
CA THR A 56 -6.31 24.48 3.32
C THR A 56 -6.24 23.01 3.74
N PHE A 57 -7.33 22.27 3.54
CA PHE A 57 -7.39 20.83 3.70
C PHE A 57 -7.74 20.20 2.37
N ASN A 58 -7.02 19.16 1.98
CA ASN A 58 -7.37 18.34 0.85
C ASN A 58 -8.01 17.04 1.38
N LEU A 59 -9.23 16.73 0.94
CA LEU A 59 -9.91 15.48 1.26
C LEU A 59 -10.09 14.68 -0.03
N THR A 60 -9.46 13.51 -0.14
CA THR A 60 -9.64 12.71 -1.36
C THR A 60 -11.07 12.15 -1.45
N PRO A 61 -11.68 12.11 -2.66
CA PRO A 61 -13.02 11.54 -2.83
C PRO A 61 -13.12 10.08 -2.35
N VAL A 62 -12.11 9.26 -2.65
CA VAL A 62 -12.04 7.86 -2.19
C VAL A 62 -12.03 7.73 -0.66
N LEU A 63 -11.43 8.68 0.08
CA LEU A 63 -11.48 8.69 1.54
C LEU A 63 -12.91 8.97 2.02
N ILE A 64 -13.52 10.05 1.53
CA ILE A 64 -14.87 10.46 1.92
C ILE A 64 -15.89 9.35 1.60
N MET A 65 -15.78 8.73 0.42
CA MET A 65 -16.64 7.62 0.00
C MET A 65 -16.59 6.47 1.02
N GLN A 66 -15.40 6.10 1.49
CA GLN A 66 -15.24 5.00 2.45
C GLN A 66 -15.78 5.38 3.83
N ILE A 67 -15.57 6.62 4.29
CA ILE A 67 -16.17 7.13 5.54
C ILE A 67 -17.70 7.05 5.47
N GLU A 68 -18.29 7.54 4.38
CA GLU A 68 -19.74 7.49 4.15
C GLU A 68 -20.27 6.05 4.10
N ASP A 69 -19.48 5.10 3.60
CA ASP A 69 -19.86 3.67 3.55
C ASP A 69 -19.95 3.06 4.96
N TYR A 70 -19.01 3.38 5.86
CA TYR A 70 -19.11 2.98 7.27
C TYR A 70 -20.32 3.60 7.96
N VAL A 71 -20.56 4.90 7.75
CA VAL A 71 -21.62 5.65 8.45
C VAL A 71 -23.01 5.27 7.93
N ASN A 72 -23.21 5.22 6.62
CA ASN A 72 -24.53 5.14 6.00
C ASN A 72 -24.91 3.72 5.56
N ASN A 73 -23.93 2.90 5.16
CA ASN A 73 -24.19 1.59 4.56
C ASN A 73 -23.80 0.42 5.48
N LYS A 74 -23.40 0.71 6.73
CA LYS A 74 -22.97 -0.29 7.72
C LYS A 74 -21.83 -1.17 7.19
N ALA A 75 -20.95 -0.58 6.40
CA ALA A 75 -19.77 -1.29 5.95
C ALA A 75 -18.92 -1.73 7.14
N THR A 76 -18.16 -2.81 6.94
CA THR A 76 -17.36 -3.41 8.00
C THR A 76 -16.01 -3.82 7.47
N ASP A 77 -15.05 -3.91 8.39
CA ASP A 77 -13.74 -4.49 8.21
C ASP A 77 -13.55 -5.71 9.13
N ILE A 78 -12.54 -6.53 8.85
CA ILE A 78 -12.27 -7.73 9.66
C ILE A 78 -11.92 -7.40 11.12
N PHE A 79 -11.32 -6.24 11.42
CA PHE A 79 -11.00 -5.83 12.78
C PHE A 79 -12.28 -5.45 13.54
N LEU A 80 -13.22 -4.78 12.88
CA LEU A 80 -14.53 -4.44 13.44
C LEU A 80 -15.35 -5.70 13.73
N GLU A 81 -15.41 -6.63 12.77
CA GLU A 81 -16.11 -7.91 12.95
C GLU A 81 -15.52 -8.69 14.14
N LEU A 82 -14.19 -8.82 14.19
CA LEU A 82 -13.51 -9.52 15.27
C LEU A 82 -13.54 -8.78 16.59
N THR A 83 -13.71 -7.45 16.60
CA THR A 83 -13.96 -6.69 17.82
C THR A 83 -15.34 -7.03 18.39
N LEU A 84 -16.37 -7.00 17.55
CA LEU A 84 -17.75 -7.22 17.98
C LEU A 84 -18.09 -8.70 18.22
N LYS A 85 -17.32 -9.63 17.65
CA LYS A 85 -17.50 -11.07 17.90
C LYS A 85 -17.27 -11.38 19.38
N LYS A 86 -18.20 -12.13 19.98
CA LYS A 86 -18.10 -12.54 21.39
C LYS A 86 -16.87 -13.41 21.59
N VAL A 87 -16.18 -13.25 22.72
CA VAL A 87 -14.95 -13.99 22.98
C VAL A 87 -15.19 -15.50 23.00
N ASP A 88 -16.37 -15.93 23.46
CA ASP A 88 -16.77 -17.34 23.51
C ASP A 88 -17.01 -17.97 22.14
N GLU A 89 -17.14 -17.16 21.09
CA GLU A 89 -17.38 -17.57 19.71
C GLU A 89 -16.12 -17.48 18.83
N LEU A 90 -15.00 -16.96 19.37
CA LEU A 90 -13.75 -16.82 18.64
C LEU A 90 -13.17 -18.19 18.27
N THR A 91 -12.92 -18.40 16.99
CA THR A 91 -12.18 -19.57 16.51
C THR A 91 -10.69 -19.45 16.85
N GLU A 92 -9.93 -20.51 16.59
CA GLU A 92 -8.48 -20.48 16.79
C GLU A 92 -7.78 -19.53 15.82
N GLU A 93 -8.32 -19.38 14.61
CA GLU A 93 -7.86 -18.43 13.60
C GLU A 93 -8.17 -16.99 14.01
N ASP A 94 -9.37 -16.72 14.54
CA ASP A 94 -9.76 -15.39 15.04
C ASP A 94 -8.81 -14.94 16.16
N LYS A 95 -8.53 -15.83 17.10
CA LYS A 95 -7.59 -15.57 18.21
C LYS A 95 -6.20 -15.25 17.70
N SER A 96 -5.73 -15.98 16.68
CA SER A 96 -4.43 -15.74 16.07
C SER A 96 -4.38 -14.40 15.35
N PHE A 97 -5.44 -14.06 14.60
CA PHE A 97 -5.58 -12.76 13.96
C PHE A 97 -5.56 -11.62 14.98
N ILE A 98 -6.33 -11.72 16.06
CA ILE A 98 -6.40 -10.69 17.10
C ILE A 98 -5.03 -10.48 17.73
N LEU A 99 -4.36 -11.56 18.16
CA LEU A 99 -3.04 -11.42 18.79
C LEU A 99 -1.98 -10.87 17.82
N TYR A 100 -2.11 -11.11 16.52
CA TYR A 100 -1.17 -10.59 15.53
C TYR A 100 -1.42 -9.10 15.24
N ASN A 101 -2.69 -8.73 15.03
CA ASN A 101 -3.05 -7.43 14.47
C ASN A 101 -3.57 -6.39 15.49
N PHE A 102 -4.04 -6.79 16.68
CA PHE A 102 -4.64 -5.83 17.64
C PHE A 102 -3.58 -5.11 18.50
N PHE A 103 -2.32 -5.08 18.06
CA PHE A 103 -1.24 -4.26 18.61
C PHE A 103 -0.65 -3.30 17.56
N MET A 104 -1.37 -3.13 16.44
CA MET A 104 -1.03 -2.18 15.39
C MET A 104 -1.48 -0.79 15.80
N ALA A 105 -0.67 -0.18 16.65
CA ALA A 105 -0.76 1.18 17.11
C ALA A 105 0.64 1.54 17.61
N ASN A 106 1.01 2.82 17.62
CA ASN A 106 2.33 3.19 18.13
C ASN A 106 2.51 2.72 19.59
N TRP A 107 3.51 1.88 19.85
CA TRP A 107 3.65 1.27 21.17
C TRP A 107 4.01 2.29 22.26
N GLU A 108 4.81 3.29 21.91
CA GLU A 108 5.26 4.32 22.85
C GLU A 108 4.14 5.27 23.24
N ASN A 109 3.43 5.80 22.24
CA ASN A 109 2.44 6.87 22.43
C ASN A 109 1.00 6.38 22.55
N MET A 110 0.67 5.15 22.14
CA MET A 110 -0.72 4.65 22.17
C MET A 110 -0.85 3.45 23.10
N VAL A 111 -0.05 2.40 22.91
CA VAL A 111 -0.18 1.16 23.72
C VAL A 111 0.26 1.40 25.17
N ASN A 112 1.43 2.03 25.36
CA ASN A 112 2.01 2.22 26.70
C ASN A 112 1.22 3.18 27.60
N LYS A 113 0.29 3.98 27.05
CA LYS A 113 -0.64 4.82 27.82
C LYS A 113 -1.59 4.00 28.70
N TYR A 114 -1.92 2.78 28.27
CA TYR A 114 -2.85 1.91 28.98
C TYR A 114 -2.09 0.76 29.67
N PRO A 115 -2.02 0.73 31.02
CA PRO A 115 -1.24 -0.28 31.75
C PRO A 115 -1.61 -1.73 31.37
N ARG A 116 -2.91 -1.98 31.18
CA ARG A 116 -3.42 -3.30 30.77
C ARG A 116 -3.02 -3.65 29.33
N TYR A 117 -3.02 -2.68 28.42
CA TYR A 117 -2.67 -2.94 27.03
C TYR A 117 -1.19 -3.27 26.89
N LYS A 118 -0.33 -2.54 27.61
CA LYS A 118 1.10 -2.84 27.75
C LYS A 118 1.37 -4.22 28.36
N GLU A 119 0.60 -4.61 29.38
CA GLU A 119 0.66 -5.95 29.98
C GLU A 119 0.35 -7.03 28.93
N LEU A 120 -0.72 -6.85 28.16
CA LEU A 120 -1.13 -7.77 27.09
C LEU A 120 -0.08 -7.85 25.97
N LEU A 121 0.52 -6.73 25.57
CA LEU A 121 1.63 -6.72 24.59
C LEU A 121 2.84 -7.50 25.13
N SER A 122 3.20 -7.28 26.40
CA SER A 122 4.31 -8.00 27.05
C SER A 122 4.03 -9.49 27.14
N LYS A 123 2.77 -9.87 27.41
CA LYS A 123 2.30 -11.26 27.45
C LYS A 123 2.33 -11.93 26.08
N ARG A 124 2.00 -11.16 25.03
CA ARG A 124 2.09 -11.58 23.62
C ARG A 124 3.55 -11.80 23.21
N GLY A 125 4.43 -10.91 23.64
CA GLY A 125 5.84 -10.82 23.23
C GLY A 125 6.07 -9.65 22.27
N LEU A 126 7.30 -9.17 22.12
CA LEU A 126 7.62 -8.00 21.28
C LEU A 126 8.00 -8.39 19.84
N HIS A 127 8.69 -9.51 19.66
CA HIS A 127 8.99 -10.06 18.34
C HIS A 127 8.22 -11.35 18.20
N ILE A 128 7.17 -11.34 17.38
CA ILE A 128 6.42 -12.56 17.12
C ILE A 128 6.26 -12.73 15.62
N THR A 129 6.57 -13.93 15.18
CA THR A 129 6.12 -14.50 13.92
C THR A 129 4.71 -15.06 14.11
N GLN A 130 4.00 -15.33 13.02
CA GLN A 130 2.76 -16.10 13.09
C GLN A 130 3.02 -17.44 13.83
N ALA A 131 4.23 -18.02 13.66
CA ALA A 131 4.72 -19.22 14.36
C ALA A 131 4.59 -19.16 15.88
N GLU A 132 4.85 -17.99 16.43
CA GLU A 132 4.88 -17.77 17.86
C GLU A 132 3.50 -17.42 18.42
N ILE A 133 2.62 -16.81 17.61
CA ILE A 133 1.21 -16.56 17.96
C ILE A 133 0.55 -17.85 18.48
N GLU A 134 0.70 -18.95 17.73
CA GLU A 134 0.05 -20.23 18.06
C GLU A 134 0.46 -20.74 19.44
N LYS A 135 1.72 -20.56 19.82
CA LYS A 135 2.24 -20.96 21.13
C LYS A 135 1.74 -20.02 22.23
N VAL A 136 1.69 -18.73 21.92
CA VAL A 136 1.32 -17.66 22.86
C VAL A 136 -0.18 -17.67 23.17
N LYS A 137 -1.06 -18.11 22.25
CA LYS A 137 -2.51 -18.23 22.48
C LYS A 137 -2.85 -18.92 23.79
N SER A 138 -2.16 -20.00 24.12
CA SER A 138 -2.37 -20.77 25.36
C SER A 138 -2.17 -19.94 26.65
N ARG A 139 -1.46 -18.81 26.57
CA ARG A 139 -1.25 -17.89 27.69
C ARG A 139 -2.44 -16.98 27.91
N PHE A 140 -3.25 -16.72 26.89
CA PHE A 140 -4.37 -15.78 26.93
C PHE A 140 -5.66 -16.46 27.36
N ASN A 141 -6.33 -15.87 28.34
CA ASN A 141 -7.67 -16.28 28.78
C ASN A 141 -8.75 -15.40 28.13
N LYS A 142 -10.03 -15.72 28.38
CA LYS A 142 -11.17 -14.99 27.81
C LYS A 142 -11.12 -13.48 28.09
N GLN A 143 -10.82 -13.08 29.32
CA GLN A 143 -10.77 -11.66 29.68
C GLN A 143 -9.60 -10.94 29.00
N ASP A 144 -8.48 -11.63 28.72
CA ASP A 144 -7.37 -11.03 27.98
C ASP A 144 -7.76 -10.66 26.54
N TYR A 145 -8.52 -11.54 25.85
CA TYR A 145 -9.04 -11.25 24.50
C TYR A 145 -10.06 -10.11 24.52
N LEU A 146 -10.96 -10.12 25.51
CA LEU A 146 -11.98 -9.08 25.65
C LEU A 146 -11.32 -7.72 25.90
N ASP A 147 -10.39 -7.66 26.84
CA ASP A 147 -9.63 -6.45 27.13
C ASP A 147 -8.84 -5.98 25.90
N LEU A 148 -8.23 -6.90 25.14
CA LEU A 148 -7.48 -6.56 23.92
C LEU A 148 -8.38 -5.99 22.82
N GLN A 149 -9.54 -6.60 22.57
CA GLN A 149 -10.52 -6.10 21.60
C GLN A 149 -10.96 -4.67 21.93
N ALA A 150 -11.24 -4.39 23.21
CA ALA A 150 -11.64 -3.07 23.67
C ALA A 150 -10.48 -2.06 23.60
N LEU A 151 -9.31 -2.41 24.14
CA LEU A 151 -8.16 -1.51 24.27
C LEU A 151 -7.56 -1.12 22.93
N PHE A 152 -7.51 -2.04 21.94
CA PHE A 152 -7.09 -1.71 20.58
C PHE A 152 -7.93 -0.56 20.03
N ASN A 153 -9.26 -0.69 20.02
CA ASN A 153 -10.15 0.33 19.49
C ASN A 153 -10.17 1.62 20.32
N LEU A 154 -10.05 1.52 21.65
CA LEU A 154 -10.03 2.69 22.53
C LEU A 154 -8.74 3.52 22.37
N ALA A 155 -7.61 2.87 22.11
CA ALA A 155 -6.31 3.55 21.96
C ALA A 155 -6.19 4.39 20.68
N TRP A 156 -7.06 4.15 19.69
CA TRP A 156 -7.06 4.84 18.40
C TRP A 156 -7.85 6.15 18.39
N PHE A 157 -8.65 6.47 19.41
CA PHE A 157 -9.35 7.76 19.46
C PHE A 157 -8.39 8.93 19.70
N ASP A 158 -8.63 10.06 19.02
CA ASP A 158 -8.00 11.33 19.39
C ASP A 158 -8.27 11.64 20.89
N PRO A 159 -7.28 12.15 21.64
CA PRO A 159 -7.43 12.46 23.06
C PRO A 159 -8.61 13.38 23.42
N MET A 160 -9.14 14.18 22.51
CA MET A 160 -10.32 15.03 22.74
C MET A 160 -11.57 14.21 23.06
N PHE A 161 -11.73 13.02 22.45
CA PHE A 161 -12.90 12.18 22.69
C PHE A 161 -12.77 11.36 23.97
N LEU A 162 -11.54 11.10 24.41
CA LEU A 162 -11.25 10.30 25.60
C LEU A 162 -11.55 11.04 26.92
N THR A 163 -11.75 12.36 26.87
CA THR A 163 -12.10 13.18 28.04
C THR A 163 -13.61 13.28 28.30
N ASP A 164 -14.44 12.85 27.35
CA ASP A 164 -15.90 12.95 27.43
C ASP A 164 -16.58 11.58 27.57
N GLU A 165 -17.81 11.57 28.07
CA GLU A 165 -18.63 10.34 28.09
C GLU A 165 -19.04 9.94 26.67
N PRO A 166 -19.14 8.64 26.36
CA PRO A 166 -18.98 7.50 27.27
C PRO A 166 -17.53 7.01 27.46
N LEU A 167 -16.57 7.53 26.69
CA LEU A 167 -15.21 6.98 26.61
C LEU A 167 -14.38 7.24 27.87
N CYS A 168 -14.55 8.40 28.53
CA CYS A 168 -13.83 8.72 29.76
C CYS A 168 -14.04 7.66 30.86
N SER A 169 -15.26 7.14 30.98
CA SER A 169 -15.57 6.06 31.93
C SER A 169 -14.86 4.74 31.56
N LEU A 170 -14.74 4.43 30.27
CA LEU A 170 -14.03 3.24 29.78
C LEU A 170 -12.50 3.36 29.92
N VAL A 171 -11.95 4.55 29.70
CA VAL A 171 -10.53 4.84 29.96
C VAL A 171 -10.21 4.65 31.46
N LYS A 172 -11.05 5.17 32.36
CA LYS A 172 -10.91 4.99 33.81
C LYS A 172 -11.04 3.52 34.22
N LYS A 173 -11.92 2.77 33.55
CA LYS A 173 -12.09 1.33 33.78
C LYS A 173 -10.79 0.58 33.46
N GLY A 174 -10.18 0.84 32.31
CA GLY A 174 -8.82 0.43 31.91
C GLY A 174 -8.57 -1.09 31.75
N LYS A 175 -9.40 -1.96 32.34
CA LYS A 175 -9.37 -3.43 32.23
C LYS A 175 -10.71 -4.04 32.68
N GLY A 176 -10.90 -5.33 32.44
CA GLY A 176 -12.13 -6.01 32.84
C GLY A 176 -13.33 -5.56 32.00
N PHE A 177 -13.09 -5.27 30.71
CA PHE A 177 -14.12 -4.83 29.79
C PHE A 177 -15.20 -5.91 29.62
N SER A 178 -16.41 -5.51 29.22
CA SER A 178 -17.51 -6.42 28.85
C SER A 178 -17.82 -6.35 27.35
N GLU A 179 -18.66 -7.26 26.87
CA GLU A 179 -19.14 -7.27 25.48
C GLU A 179 -19.89 -5.97 25.13
N GLU A 180 -20.63 -5.42 26.10
CA GLU A 180 -21.34 -4.15 25.97
C GLU A 180 -20.38 -2.96 25.84
N ASP A 181 -19.25 -2.97 26.55
CA ASP A 181 -18.25 -1.89 26.42
C ASP A 181 -17.71 -1.82 24.99
N LYS A 182 -17.45 -2.98 24.34
CA LYS A 182 -16.99 -3.03 22.94
C LYS A 182 -18.00 -2.35 22.02
N LYS A 183 -19.28 -2.58 22.23
CA LYS A 183 -20.34 -1.93 21.46
C LYS A 183 -20.34 -0.42 21.67
N VAL A 184 -20.21 0.06 22.92
CA VAL A 184 -20.14 1.49 23.23
C VAL A 184 -18.96 2.17 22.53
N ILE A 185 -17.79 1.52 22.52
CA ILE A 185 -16.59 2.01 21.83
C ILE A 185 -16.86 2.14 20.33
N ILE A 186 -17.36 1.08 19.70
CA ILE A 186 -17.65 1.07 18.25
C ILE A 186 -18.74 2.06 17.87
N ASP A 187 -19.83 2.14 18.62
CA ASP A 187 -20.92 3.10 18.37
C ASP A 187 -20.36 4.54 18.38
N LYS A 188 -19.44 4.84 19.30
CA LYS A 188 -18.75 6.14 19.35
C LYS A 188 -17.80 6.36 18.17
N GLN A 189 -17.14 5.32 17.65
CA GLN A 189 -16.33 5.45 16.44
C GLN A 189 -17.17 5.88 15.24
N ILE A 190 -18.33 5.22 15.03
CA ILE A 190 -19.26 5.57 13.95
C ILE A 190 -19.82 6.99 14.13
N GLU A 191 -20.10 7.40 15.36
CA GLU A 191 -20.50 8.78 15.68
C GLU A 191 -19.42 9.78 15.25
N VAL A 192 -18.15 9.57 15.63
CA VAL A 192 -17.04 10.46 15.25
C VAL A 192 -16.86 10.50 13.73
N LEU A 193 -16.89 9.37 13.04
CA LEU A 193 -16.82 9.34 11.57
C LEU A 193 -17.93 10.18 10.92
N SER A 194 -19.14 10.16 11.48
CA SER A 194 -20.27 10.95 10.98
C SER A 194 -20.10 12.46 11.16
N MET A 195 -19.19 12.89 12.04
CA MET A 195 -18.92 14.30 12.33
C MET A 195 -17.91 14.95 11.37
N ILE A 196 -17.09 14.16 10.68
CA ILE A 196 -15.97 14.64 9.85
C ILE A 196 -16.46 15.61 8.77
N ILE A 197 -17.22 15.13 7.78
CA ILE A 197 -17.63 15.93 6.61
C ILE A 197 -18.46 17.17 7.01
N PRO A 198 -19.41 17.08 7.96
CA PRO A 198 -20.13 18.26 8.46
C PRO A 198 -19.23 19.36 9.04
N GLU A 199 -18.18 19.00 9.79
CA GLU A 199 -17.28 19.99 10.40
C GLU A 199 -16.46 20.73 9.35
N TYR A 200 -15.88 20.01 8.38
CA TYR A 200 -15.17 20.62 7.26
C TYR A 200 -16.08 21.57 6.47
N LYS A 201 -17.32 21.14 6.19
CA LYS A 201 -18.29 21.99 5.48
C LYS A 201 -18.60 23.27 6.26
N LYS A 202 -18.87 23.15 7.55
CA LYS A 202 -19.16 24.28 8.45
C LYS A 202 -18.01 25.29 8.47
N LEU A 203 -16.78 24.85 8.67
CA LEU A 203 -15.61 25.73 8.69
C LEU A 203 -15.32 26.37 7.33
N GLN A 204 -15.57 25.63 6.24
CA GLN A 204 -15.43 26.16 4.89
C GLN A 204 -16.50 27.21 4.57
N GLU A 205 -17.73 27.03 5.04
CA GLU A 205 -18.81 28.02 4.92
C GLU A 205 -18.51 29.29 5.74
N ALA A 206 -17.86 29.14 6.90
CA ALA A 206 -17.36 30.25 7.69
C ALA A 206 -16.16 30.99 7.05
N GLY A 207 -15.51 30.37 6.05
CA GLY A 207 -14.36 30.93 5.34
C GLY A 207 -13.04 30.81 6.10
N GLN A 208 -13.01 30.09 7.22
CA GLN A 208 -11.78 29.84 7.98
C GLN A 208 -10.89 28.81 7.29
N ILE A 209 -11.49 27.84 6.60
CA ILE A 209 -10.74 26.85 5.82
C ILE A 209 -11.15 26.85 4.35
N GLU A 210 -10.24 26.35 3.52
CA GLU A 210 -10.52 25.91 2.17
C GLU A 210 -10.47 24.38 2.13
N VAL A 211 -11.48 23.73 1.54
CA VAL A 211 -11.45 22.30 1.27
C VAL A 211 -11.21 22.09 -0.21
N THR A 212 -10.20 21.32 -0.58
CA THR A 212 -9.87 20.96 -1.96
C THR A 212 -10.12 19.47 -2.22
N ALA A 213 -10.06 19.07 -3.49
CA ALA A 213 -10.21 17.68 -3.91
C ALA A 213 -8.94 17.17 -4.60
N SER A 214 -8.89 15.86 -4.81
CA SER A 214 -7.91 15.17 -5.68
C SER A 214 -8.67 14.32 -6.68
N PRO A 215 -8.06 13.87 -7.79
CA PRO A 215 -8.66 12.90 -8.68
C PRO A 215 -9.12 11.65 -7.91
N PHE A 216 -10.25 11.07 -8.32
CA PHE A 216 -11.13 10.30 -7.42
C PHE A 216 -10.44 9.21 -6.61
N TYR A 217 -9.70 8.30 -7.26
CA TYR A 217 -8.98 7.18 -6.64
C TYR A 217 -7.49 7.45 -6.46
N HIS A 218 -7.09 8.73 -6.42
CA HIS A 218 -5.71 9.14 -6.18
C HIS A 218 -4.64 8.58 -7.15
N PRO A 219 -4.86 8.55 -8.49
CA PRO A 219 -3.86 8.10 -9.45
C PRO A 219 -2.70 9.10 -9.67
N ILE A 220 -1.52 8.60 -10.01
CA ILE A 220 -0.42 9.43 -10.54
C ILE A 220 -0.79 9.93 -11.94
N LEU A 221 -1.42 11.12 -12.03
CA LEU A 221 -2.01 11.64 -13.28
C LEU A 221 -1.04 11.65 -14.47
N PRO A 222 0.24 12.05 -14.33
CA PRO A 222 1.18 11.96 -15.45
C PRO A 222 1.35 10.54 -16.01
N LEU A 223 1.38 9.52 -15.15
CA LEU A 223 1.55 8.12 -15.58
C LEU A 223 0.27 7.54 -16.20
N ILE A 224 -0.91 7.93 -15.71
CA ILE A 224 -2.18 7.58 -16.36
C ILE A 224 -2.29 8.24 -17.73
N TYR A 225 -1.89 9.51 -17.84
CA TYR A 225 -1.86 10.20 -19.12
C TYR A 225 -0.95 9.45 -20.11
N ASN A 226 0.30 9.18 -19.74
CA ASN A 226 1.25 8.39 -20.52
C ASN A 226 2.46 7.95 -19.68
N THR A 227 2.67 6.63 -19.53
CA THR A 227 3.80 6.11 -18.76
C THR A 227 5.17 6.48 -19.33
N ASN A 228 5.27 6.86 -20.60
CA ASN A 228 6.53 7.37 -21.18
C ASN A 228 7.01 8.68 -20.52
N ILE A 229 6.14 9.41 -19.82
CA ILE A 229 6.51 10.63 -19.09
C ILE A 229 7.57 10.33 -18.01
N ALA A 230 7.62 9.11 -17.49
CA ALA A 230 8.64 8.68 -16.52
C ALA A 230 10.10 8.85 -17.02
N ARG A 231 10.31 8.82 -18.34
CA ARG A 231 11.64 9.01 -18.94
C ARG A 231 12.14 10.45 -18.91
N PHE A 232 11.28 11.44 -18.65
CA PHE A 232 11.75 12.83 -18.57
C PHE A 232 12.63 13.06 -17.34
N PRO A 233 12.20 12.74 -16.11
CA PRO A 233 13.07 12.82 -14.94
C PRO A 233 14.10 11.69 -14.90
N SER A 234 13.79 10.51 -15.46
CA SER A 234 14.62 9.31 -15.39
C SER A 234 14.85 8.68 -16.78
N PRO A 235 15.79 9.20 -17.61
CA PRO A 235 15.91 8.82 -19.03
C PRO A 235 16.09 7.33 -19.34
N ASN A 236 16.71 6.59 -18.44
CA ASN A 236 17.03 5.16 -18.62
C ASN A 236 16.09 4.23 -17.85
N ILE A 237 14.99 4.76 -17.29
CA ILE A 237 14.07 3.95 -16.50
C ILE A 237 13.44 2.84 -17.37
N PRO A 238 13.44 1.58 -16.92
CA PRO A 238 12.70 0.53 -17.58
C PRO A 238 11.21 0.89 -17.58
N LEU A 239 10.52 0.61 -18.68
CA LEU A 239 9.08 0.85 -18.80
C LEU A 239 8.34 -0.50 -18.92
N PRO A 240 7.03 -0.52 -18.62
CA PRO A 240 6.19 -1.69 -18.80
C PRO A 240 6.27 -2.23 -20.24
N LYS A 241 6.14 -3.54 -20.41
CA LYS A 241 6.20 -4.17 -21.75
C LYS A 241 5.06 -3.68 -22.64
N LYS A 242 3.92 -3.35 -22.03
CA LYS A 242 2.74 -2.77 -22.67
C LYS A 242 2.65 -1.31 -22.29
N SER A 243 2.87 -0.41 -23.26
CA SER A 243 2.67 1.03 -23.03
C SER A 243 1.26 1.30 -22.53
N PHE A 244 1.16 2.14 -21.49
CA PHE A 244 -0.09 2.62 -20.94
C PHE A 244 -0.26 4.12 -21.19
N SER A 245 -1.42 4.51 -21.71
CA SER A 245 -1.80 5.90 -21.95
C SER A 245 -3.31 6.01 -22.01
N ALA A 246 -3.88 6.84 -21.14
CA ALA A 246 -5.32 6.96 -20.94
C ALA A 246 -5.70 8.39 -20.48
N SER A 247 -5.54 9.38 -21.36
CA SER A 247 -5.92 10.77 -21.04
C SER A 247 -7.41 10.95 -20.72
N ILE A 248 -8.28 10.07 -21.23
CA ILE A 248 -9.71 10.08 -20.91
C ILE A 248 -9.99 9.61 -19.47
N ASP A 249 -9.12 8.77 -18.90
CA ASP A 249 -9.24 8.27 -17.54
C ASP A 249 -8.80 9.37 -16.56
N VAL A 250 -7.72 10.11 -16.89
CA VAL A 250 -7.34 11.36 -16.18
C VAL A 250 -8.53 12.32 -16.08
N LYS A 251 -9.19 12.59 -17.21
CA LYS A 251 -10.36 13.47 -17.25
C LYS A 251 -11.51 12.92 -16.41
N ALA A 252 -11.85 11.65 -16.57
CA ALA A 252 -12.95 11.02 -15.85
C ALA A 252 -12.73 11.02 -14.33
N GLN A 253 -11.50 10.76 -13.85
CA GLN A 253 -11.17 10.79 -12.42
C GLN A 253 -11.28 12.20 -11.83
N ILE A 254 -10.90 13.23 -12.59
CA ILE A 254 -11.04 14.64 -12.18
C ILE A 254 -12.52 15.07 -12.16
N GLU A 255 -13.27 14.80 -13.22
CA GLU A 255 -14.68 15.18 -13.32
C GLU A 255 -15.53 14.50 -12.25
N GLN A 256 -15.30 13.20 -11.99
CA GLN A 256 -15.97 12.47 -10.91
C GLN A 256 -15.64 13.07 -9.54
N ALA A 257 -14.38 13.44 -9.29
CA ALA A 257 -13.97 14.06 -8.04
C ALA A 257 -14.68 15.39 -7.78
N ILE A 258 -14.79 16.24 -8.81
CA ILE A 258 -15.42 17.56 -8.70
C ILE A 258 -16.92 17.44 -8.45
N GLU A 259 -17.61 16.56 -9.17
CA GLU A 259 -19.05 16.36 -8.94
C GLU A 259 -19.30 15.75 -7.56
N PHE A 260 -18.53 14.74 -7.17
CA PHE A 260 -18.60 14.13 -5.84
C PHE A 260 -18.39 15.16 -4.73
N TYR A 261 -17.38 16.03 -4.88
CA TYR A 261 -17.12 17.13 -3.95
C TYR A 261 -18.32 18.10 -3.89
N LYS A 262 -18.83 18.52 -5.05
CA LYS A 262 -19.90 19.52 -5.15
C LYS A 262 -21.20 19.05 -4.49
N GLU A 263 -21.54 17.76 -4.61
CA GLU A 263 -22.68 17.16 -3.92
C GLU A 263 -22.61 17.34 -2.38
N ARG A 264 -21.41 17.33 -1.81
CA ARG A 264 -21.19 17.35 -0.35
C ARG A 264 -20.97 18.77 0.18
N PHE A 265 -20.14 19.55 -0.49
CA PHE A 265 -19.73 20.90 -0.08
C PHE A 265 -20.57 22.02 -0.72
N GLY A 266 -21.43 21.72 -1.69
CA GLY A 266 -22.38 22.66 -2.29
C GLY A 266 -21.78 23.67 -3.28
N ARG A 267 -20.49 23.56 -3.59
CA ARG A 267 -19.73 24.40 -4.54
C ARG A 267 -18.62 23.56 -5.20
N PRO A 268 -18.07 23.96 -6.36
CA PRO A 268 -16.87 23.32 -6.90
C PRO A 268 -15.63 23.66 -6.04
N PRO A 269 -14.61 22.79 -5.98
CA PRO A 269 -13.34 23.11 -5.35
C PRO A 269 -12.54 24.09 -6.23
N LEU A 270 -11.81 25.03 -5.60
CA LEU A 270 -10.94 25.97 -6.32
C LEU A 270 -9.53 25.41 -6.52
N GLY A 271 -9.02 24.68 -5.54
CA GLY A 271 -7.74 23.99 -5.61
C GLY A 271 -7.84 22.50 -5.85
N MET A 272 -6.73 21.91 -6.30
CA MET A 272 -6.52 20.47 -6.33
C MET A 272 -5.12 20.12 -5.81
N TRP A 273 -5.02 19.07 -4.99
CA TRP A 273 -3.75 18.40 -4.75
C TRP A 273 -3.60 17.27 -5.77
N PRO A 274 -2.67 17.36 -6.74
CA PRO A 274 -2.32 16.23 -7.58
C PRO A 274 -1.75 15.12 -6.70
N PRO A 275 -2.16 13.85 -6.87
CA PRO A 275 -1.67 12.75 -6.06
C PRO A 275 -0.14 12.74 -6.02
N GLU A 276 0.43 12.73 -4.82
CA GLU A 276 1.88 12.76 -4.59
C GLU A 276 2.58 14.01 -5.13
N GLY A 277 1.85 15.13 -5.23
CA GLY A 277 2.32 16.35 -5.88
C GLY A 277 2.73 16.12 -7.35
N SER A 278 2.23 15.05 -7.98
CA SER A 278 2.67 14.61 -9.30
C SER A 278 2.14 15.49 -10.41
N VAL A 279 3.06 16.08 -11.17
CA VAL A 279 2.72 17.05 -12.22
C VAL A 279 3.45 16.77 -13.52
N CYS A 280 2.85 17.20 -14.63
CA CYS A 280 3.49 17.40 -15.93
C CYS A 280 2.68 18.47 -16.68
N GLU A 281 3.20 18.99 -17.80
CA GLU A 281 2.50 20.06 -18.52
C GLU A 281 1.22 19.57 -19.20
N GLU A 282 1.22 18.32 -19.66
CA GLU A 282 0.15 17.73 -20.47
C GLU A 282 -1.17 17.54 -19.73
N ILE A 283 -1.14 17.44 -18.40
CA ILE A 283 -2.36 17.30 -17.58
C ILE A 283 -3.02 18.63 -17.23
N ILE A 284 -2.29 19.76 -17.37
CA ILE A 284 -2.76 21.08 -16.94
C ILE A 284 -4.05 21.53 -17.65
N PRO A 285 -4.20 21.37 -18.98
CA PRO A 285 -5.45 21.75 -19.65
C PRO A 285 -6.65 20.97 -19.13
N ILE A 286 -6.47 19.69 -18.79
CA ILE A 286 -7.55 18.85 -18.29
C ILE A 286 -8.00 19.35 -16.91
N ILE A 287 -7.04 19.72 -16.06
CA ILE A 287 -7.30 20.29 -14.72
C ILE A 287 -7.98 21.67 -14.83
N GLU A 288 -7.48 22.55 -15.69
CA GLU A 288 -8.07 23.89 -15.90
C GLU A 288 -9.48 23.82 -16.51
N GLU A 289 -9.70 22.97 -17.52
CA GLU A 289 -11.02 22.78 -18.14
C GLU A 289 -12.07 22.26 -17.15
N ALA A 290 -11.62 21.55 -16.11
CA ALA A 290 -12.48 21.07 -15.04
C ALA A 290 -12.87 22.17 -14.03
N GLY A 291 -12.30 23.37 -14.14
CA GLY A 291 -12.62 24.55 -13.31
C GLY A 291 -11.76 24.69 -12.06
N ILE A 292 -10.65 23.95 -11.95
CA ILE A 292 -9.65 24.16 -10.90
C ILE A 292 -8.82 25.39 -11.24
N GLU A 293 -8.52 26.22 -10.25
CA GLU A 293 -7.78 27.48 -10.40
C GLU A 293 -6.30 27.36 -10.01
N TRP A 294 -5.96 26.43 -9.11
CA TRP A 294 -4.59 26.26 -8.64
C TRP A 294 -4.26 24.81 -8.25
N ILE A 295 -2.98 24.44 -8.35
CA ILE A 295 -2.40 23.21 -7.76
C ILE A 295 -1.15 23.53 -6.95
N ALA A 296 -0.67 22.54 -6.19
CA ALA A 296 0.62 22.62 -5.52
C ALA A 296 1.50 21.40 -5.79
N THR A 297 2.81 21.56 -5.72
CA THR A 297 3.82 20.51 -5.87
C THR A 297 5.08 20.87 -5.05
N ASP A 298 6.20 20.20 -5.28
CA ASP A 298 7.43 20.32 -4.48
C ASP A 298 8.44 21.34 -5.00
N GLU A 299 9.24 21.89 -4.09
CA GLU A 299 10.30 22.84 -4.43
C GLU A 299 11.34 22.30 -5.42
N ASP A 300 11.62 21.00 -5.42
CA ASP A 300 12.56 20.41 -6.38
C ASP A 300 12.00 20.46 -7.80
N ILE A 301 10.68 20.32 -7.95
CA ILE A 301 10.00 20.51 -9.23
C ILE A 301 10.14 21.95 -9.70
N LEU A 302 9.97 22.93 -8.80
CA LEU A 302 10.24 24.34 -9.12
C LEU A 302 11.68 24.53 -9.58
N ALA A 303 12.65 24.05 -8.79
CA ALA A 303 14.07 24.22 -9.06
C ALA A 303 14.48 23.72 -10.45
N SER A 304 13.95 22.56 -10.86
CA SER A 304 14.16 22.01 -12.20
C SER A 304 13.38 22.74 -13.29
N SER A 305 12.19 23.25 -12.97
CA SER A 305 11.37 24.01 -13.92
C SER A 305 12.01 25.35 -14.29
N ILE A 306 12.64 26.02 -13.33
CA ILE A 306 13.33 27.32 -13.55
C ILE A 306 14.84 27.18 -13.79
N GLU A 307 15.37 25.94 -13.74
CA GLU A 307 16.80 25.62 -13.87
C GLU A 307 17.68 26.41 -12.88
N LYS A 308 17.20 26.59 -11.65
CA LYS A 308 17.93 27.28 -10.57
C LYS A 308 17.75 26.53 -9.25
N PRO A 309 18.85 26.27 -8.52
CA PRO A 309 18.77 25.58 -7.24
C PRO A 309 18.12 26.46 -6.17
N ILE A 310 17.33 25.84 -5.31
CA ILE A 310 16.87 26.43 -4.05
C ILE A 310 17.91 26.05 -3.01
N SER A 311 18.78 27.01 -2.67
CA SER A 311 19.95 26.74 -1.83
C SER A 311 19.58 26.93 -0.37
N ARG A 312 20.04 26.03 0.51
CA ARG A 312 19.77 26.09 1.95
C ARG A 312 21.06 26.23 2.77
N ASP A 313 20.97 26.87 3.93
CA ASP A 313 22.06 26.91 4.92
C ASP A 313 22.17 25.58 5.71
N THR A 314 23.15 25.47 6.60
CA THR A 314 23.36 24.27 7.44
C THR A 314 22.19 23.95 8.39
N ARG A 315 21.26 24.89 8.59
CA ARG A 315 20.07 24.72 9.42
C ARG A 315 18.83 24.43 8.57
N GLY A 316 18.96 24.40 7.24
CA GLY A 316 17.87 24.18 6.30
C GLY A 316 17.11 25.45 5.91
N ASN A 317 17.58 26.66 6.24
CA ASN A 317 16.91 27.89 5.81
C ASN A 317 17.26 28.23 4.35
N VAL A 318 16.28 28.63 3.55
CA VAL A 318 16.49 29.00 2.14
C VAL A 318 17.28 30.32 2.04
N LEU A 319 18.38 30.28 1.27
CA LEU A 319 19.28 31.41 1.02
C LEU A 319 18.76 32.38 -0.06
N ASN A 320 17.87 31.89 -0.93
CA ASN A 320 17.23 32.63 -2.01
C ASN A 320 15.69 32.63 -1.87
N PRO A 321 15.15 33.21 -0.76
CA PRO A 321 13.74 33.06 -0.37
C PRO A 321 12.75 33.64 -1.39
N SER A 322 13.20 34.57 -2.25
CA SER A 322 12.38 35.18 -3.30
C SER A 322 12.05 34.27 -4.48
N ILE A 323 12.69 33.10 -4.55
CA ILE A 323 12.38 32.05 -5.53
C ILE A 323 11.26 31.16 -5.00
N LEU A 324 11.41 30.59 -3.81
CA LEU A 324 10.46 29.60 -3.29
C LEU A 324 9.16 30.21 -2.75
N TYR A 325 9.25 31.30 -1.97
CA TYR A 325 8.13 31.74 -1.13
C TYR A 325 7.12 32.63 -1.87
N LYS A 326 6.67 32.20 -3.04
CA LYS A 326 5.68 32.88 -3.87
C LYS A 326 4.99 31.90 -4.83
N PRO A 327 3.78 32.22 -5.30
CA PRO A 327 3.15 31.45 -6.36
C PRO A 327 3.75 31.80 -7.72
N TYR A 328 3.61 30.87 -8.66
CA TYR A 328 3.98 31.05 -10.06
C TYR A 328 2.77 30.82 -10.95
N ARG A 329 2.74 31.46 -12.11
CA ARG A 329 1.76 31.20 -13.15
C ARG A 329 2.43 30.48 -14.32
N LEU A 330 2.11 29.20 -14.49
CA LEU A 330 2.51 28.44 -15.66
C LEU A 330 1.88 29.06 -16.90
N GLN A 331 2.70 29.29 -17.92
CA GLN A 331 2.24 29.65 -19.25
C GLN A 331 2.55 28.47 -20.18
N TRP A 332 1.54 27.68 -20.50
CA TRP A 332 1.69 26.51 -21.37
C TRP A 332 0.67 26.56 -22.51
N SER A 333 1.17 26.61 -23.74
CA SER A 333 0.32 26.82 -24.92
C SER A 333 -0.54 28.10 -24.78
N ARG A 334 -1.87 27.97 -24.69
CA ARG A 334 -2.83 29.06 -24.46
C ARG A 334 -3.38 29.11 -23.03
N HIS A 335 -2.88 28.25 -22.16
CA HIS A 335 -3.37 27.99 -20.81
C HIS A 335 -2.51 28.74 -19.78
N TYR A 336 -3.16 29.28 -18.75
CA TYR A 336 -2.50 29.97 -17.65
C TYR A 336 -2.97 29.38 -16.34
N PHE A 337 -2.05 28.85 -15.54
CA PHE A 337 -2.42 28.07 -14.36
C PHE A 337 -1.55 28.41 -13.16
N ASP A 338 -2.13 28.56 -11.97
CA ASP A 338 -1.42 28.99 -10.78
C ASP A 338 -0.86 27.78 -10.01
N LEU A 339 0.40 27.88 -9.59
CA LEU A 339 1.10 26.84 -8.84
C LEU A 339 1.73 27.40 -7.58
N LEU A 340 1.66 26.62 -6.51
CA LEU A 340 2.43 26.82 -5.30
C LEU A 340 3.43 25.67 -5.13
N PHE A 341 4.53 25.98 -4.43
CA PHE A 341 5.59 25.02 -4.18
C PHE A 341 5.81 24.88 -2.68
N ARG A 342 5.91 23.62 -2.23
CA ARG A 342 6.12 23.18 -0.86
C ARG A 342 7.50 23.62 -0.35
N ASP A 343 7.57 24.15 0.87
CA ASP A 343 8.85 24.16 1.61
C ASP A 343 9.08 22.77 2.20
N HIS A 344 9.82 21.95 1.47
CA HIS A 344 10.08 20.55 1.80
C HIS A 344 10.62 20.40 3.23
N THR A 345 11.61 21.21 3.61
CA THR A 345 12.23 21.13 4.94
C THR A 345 11.24 21.44 6.06
N LEU A 346 10.44 22.51 5.94
CA LEU A 346 9.48 22.85 6.99
C LEU A 346 8.39 21.79 7.14
N SER A 347 7.89 21.25 6.02
CA SER A 347 6.93 20.14 6.03
C SER A 347 7.51 18.89 6.68
N ASP A 348 8.72 18.47 6.30
CA ASP A 348 9.36 17.25 6.82
C ASP A 348 9.74 17.35 8.29
N LEU A 349 10.01 18.56 8.79
CA LEU A 349 10.25 18.76 10.21
C LEU A 349 9.02 18.37 11.03
N ILE A 350 7.82 18.75 10.59
CA ILE A 350 6.56 18.33 11.21
C ILE A 350 6.35 16.82 11.03
N GLY A 351 6.51 16.32 9.81
CA GLY A 351 6.24 14.91 9.48
C GLY A 351 7.14 13.91 10.21
N PHE A 352 8.44 14.19 10.32
CA PHE A 352 9.44 13.15 10.64
C PHE A 352 10.42 13.49 11.77
N THR A 353 10.55 14.77 12.14
CA THR A 353 11.62 15.23 13.04
C THR A 353 11.12 15.67 14.41
N TYR A 354 10.11 16.54 14.44
CA TYR A 354 9.64 17.18 15.68
C TYR A 354 8.96 16.23 16.65
N SER A 355 8.47 15.07 16.19
CA SER A 355 7.96 14.00 17.07
C SER A 355 9.02 13.49 18.08
N LYS A 356 10.31 13.65 17.76
CA LYS A 356 11.44 13.25 18.62
C LYS A 356 11.93 14.36 19.55
N TRP A 357 11.34 15.55 19.46
CA TRP A 357 11.76 16.74 20.22
C TRP A 357 10.81 16.97 21.40
N SER A 358 11.23 17.83 22.34
CA SER A 358 10.26 18.38 23.29
C SER A 358 9.28 19.27 22.52
N THR A 359 7.98 19.18 22.82
CA THR A 359 6.94 19.98 22.14
C THR A 359 7.26 21.47 22.15
N LYS A 360 7.75 21.97 23.29
CA LYS A 360 8.12 23.39 23.44
C LYS A 360 9.24 23.80 22.49
N ASP A 361 10.27 22.97 22.34
CA ASP A 361 11.42 23.28 21.48
C ASP A 361 11.03 23.16 20.01
N ALA A 362 10.22 22.16 19.64
CA ALA A 362 9.68 22.00 18.29
C ALA A 362 8.86 23.21 17.84
N VAL A 363 7.90 23.65 18.67
CA VAL A 363 7.10 24.87 18.41
C VAL A 363 8.00 26.10 18.28
N GLN A 364 8.96 26.27 19.20
CA GLN A 364 9.84 27.43 19.20
C GLN A 364 10.77 27.47 17.98
N ASP A 365 11.28 26.32 17.52
CA ASP A 365 12.08 26.21 16.32
C ASP A 365 11.25 26.50 15.06
N PHE A 366 10.06 25.92 14.96
CA PHE A 366 9.15 26.12 13.84
C PHE A 366 8.79 27.61 13.64
N ILE A 367 8.36 28.28 14.70
CA ILE A 367 8.04 29.72 14.65
C ILE A 367 9.28 30.55 14.28
N LYS A 368 10.45 30.22 14.85
CA LYS A 368 11.70 30.94 14.55
C LYS A 368 12.12 30.81 13.10
N ARG A 369 11.88 29.66 12.46
CA ARG A 369 12.16 29.47 11.03
C ARG A 369 11.25 30.35 10.17
N LEU A 370 9.97 30.46 10.51
CA LEU A 370 9.04 31.37 9.84
C LEU A 370 9.46 32.84 10.01
N GLU A 371 9.90 33.24 11.22
CA GLU A 371 10.46 34.57 11.47
C GLU A 371 11.72 34.81 10.61
N THR A 372 12.60 33.82 10.49
CA THR A 372 13.81 33.90 9.65
C THR A 372 13.47 34.08 8.17
N ILE A 373 12.47 33.36 7.67
CA ILE A 373 11.96 33.54 6.29
C ILE A 373 11.44 34.97 6.11
N ARG A 374 10.63 35.45 7.06
CA ARG A 374 10.07 36.80 7.06
C ARG A 374 11.17 37.87 7.03
N GLU A 375 12.23 37.71 7.80
CA GLU A 375 13.39 38.59 7.77
C GLU A 375 14.07 38.57 6.39
N GLY A 376 14.27 37.38 5.81
CA GLY A 376 14.89 37.19 4.50
C GLY A 376 14.14 37.85 3.33
N VAL A 377 12.81 38.00 3.43
CA VAL A 377 11.99 38.64 2.40
C VAL A 377 11.59 40.09 2.71
N SER A 378 11.84 40.58 3.93
CA SER A 378 11.37 41.87 4.42
C SER A 378 11.76 43.09 3.57
N ASN A 379 12.93 43.04 2.94
CA ASN A 379 13.48 44.12 2.10
C ASN A 379 13.15 43.96 0.61
N LEU A 380 12.37 42.94 0.23
CA LEU A 380 12.04 42.65 -1.15
C LEU A 380 10.65 43.17 -1.54
N PRO A 381 10.44 43.55 -2.82
CA PRO A 381 9.12 43.94 -3.30
C PRO A 381 8.17 42.74 -3.37
N GLY A 382 6.86 43.01 -3.29
CA GLY A 382 5.82 41.96 -3.32
C GLY A 382 5.35 41.50 -1.94
N GLU A 383 4.53 40.47 -1.95
CA GLU A 383 4.07 39.71 -0.79
C GLU A 383 4.54 38.27 -0.95
N TYR A 384 4.89 37.62 0.16
CA TYR A 384 5.51 36.29 0.17
C TYR A 384 4.66 35.32 0.96
N ILE A 385 4.59 34.08 0.48
CA ILE A 385 3.83 32.99 1.06
C ILE A 385 4.75 31.78 1.22
N VAL A 386 4.73 31.16 2.40
CA VAL A 386 5.33 29.85 2.62
C VAL A 386 4.26 28.78 2.58
N SER A 387 4.42 27.79 1.70
CA SER A 387 3.51 26.65 1.57
C SER A 387 4.06 25.48 2.38
N ILE A 388 3.30 25.04 3.38
CA ILE A 388 3.64 23.91 4.26
C ILE A 388 2.65 22.81 3.94
N ILE A 389 3.10 21.84 3.15
CA ILE A 389 2.26 20.80 2.55
C ILE A 389 2.75 19.44 2.99
N LEU A 390 1.86 18.60 3.53
CA LEU A 390 2.18 17.26 4.03
C LEU A 390 0.89 16.47 4.29
N ASP A 391 1.04 15.16 4.44
CA ASP A 391 -0.05 14.27 4.84
C ASP A 391 -0.58 14.65 6.22
N GLY A 392 -1.89 14.53 6.38
CA GLY A 392 -2.59 14.93 7.58
C GLY A 392 -2.72 13.85 8.64
N GLU A 393 -2.44 12.58 8.34
CA GLU A 393 -2.60 11.47 9.30
C GLU A 393 -1.28 10.83 9.78
N ASN A 394 -0.21 10.92 8.99
CA ASN A 394 0.97 10.07 9.18
C ASN A 394 1.84 10.45 10.40
N ALA A 395 1.84 11.72 10.81
CA ALA A 395 2.77 12.20 11.82
C ALA A 395 2.33 11.87 13.26
N TRP A 396 1.03 11.93 13.52
CA TRP A 396 0.51 12.21 14.86
C TRP A 396 0.65 11.06 15.86
N GLU A 397 0.65 9.80 15.39
CA GLU A 397 0.90 8.64 16.25
C GLU A 397 2.30 8.62 16.89
N TYR A 398 3.25 9.35 16.29
CA TYR A 398 4.61 9.50 16.80
C TYR A 398 4.75 10.66 17.81
N TYR A 399 3.75 11.54 17.89
CA TYR A 399 3.74 12.61 18.88
C TYR A 399 3.06 12.15 20.19
N PRO A 400 3.52 12.65 21.34
CA PRO A 400 2.74 12.57 22.57
C PRO A 400 1.35 13.19 22.36
N ASP A 401 0.34 12.52 22.88
CA ASP A 401 -1.06 12.97 22.81
C ASP A 401 -1.50 13.41 21.40
N ASP A 402 -1.11 12.62 20.40
CA ASP A 402 -1.57 12.74 19.01
C ASP A 402 -1.26 14.11 18.39
N GLY A 403 -0.14 14.72 18.80
CA GLY A 403 0.28 16.02 18.27
C GLY A 403 -0.52 17.21 18.77
N LYS A 404 -1.55 17.00 19.61
CA LYS A 404 -2.43 18.05 20.14
C LYS A 404 -1.68 19.25 20.73
N ASP A 405 -0.69 19.00 21.58
CA ASP A 405 0.08 20.06 22.24
C ASP A 405 0.97 20.82 21.24
N PHE A 406 1.48 20.13 20.22
CA PHE A 406 2.28 20.75 19.15
C PHE A 406 1.40 21.66 18.29
N LEU A 407 0.27 21.15 17.79
CA LEU A 407 -0.67 21.91 16.96
C LEU A 407 -1.21 23.13 17.73
N GLN A 408 -1.63 22.95 18.99
CA GLN A 408 -2.06 24.06 19.84
C GLN A 408 -0.95 25.10 20.04
N GLY A 409 0.27 24.66 20.34
CA GLY A 409 1.39 25.58 20.53
C GLY A 409 1.73 26.37 19.26
N VAL A 410 1.69 25.74 18.08
CA VAL A 410 1.88 26.43 16.80
C VAL A 410 0.75 27.42 16.54
N TYR A 411 -0.51 26.98 16.68
CA TYR A 411 -1.68 27.81 16.39
C TYR A 411 -1.83 28.98 17.37
N GLU A 412 -1.57 28.79 18.66
CA GLU A 412 -1.57 29.87 19.65
C GLU A 412 -0.56 30.96 19.27
N ARG A 413 0.68 30.56 18.93
CA ARG A 413 1.74 31.49 18.53
C ARG A 413 1.42 32.23 17.23
N LEU A 414 0.86 31.55 16.24
CA LEU A 414 0.53 32.14 14.94
C LEU A 414 -0.73 33.02 15.00
N ASN A 415 -1.71 32.67 15.83
CA ASN A 415 -3.01 33.34 15.91
C ASN A 415 -2.88 34.81 16.38
N GLU A 416 -1.87 35.09 17.20
CA GLU A 416 -1.59 36.43 17.74
C GLU A 416 -0.36 37.10 17.09
N HIS A 417 0.27 36.45 16.10
CA HIS A 417 1.55 36.94 15.59
C HIS A 417 1.38 38.21 14.73
N PRO A 418 2.15 39.30 14.99
CA PRO A 418 1.95 40.57 14.29
C PRO A 418 2.38 40.56 12.82
N HIS A 419 3.28 39.65 12.44
CA HIS A 419 3.92 39.62 11.11
C HIS A 419 3.85 38.28 10.38
N LEU A 420 3.18 37.28 10.95
CA LEU A 420 3.00 35.96 10.35
C LEU A 420 1.49 35.75 10.23
N LYS A 421 0.98 35.51 9.03
CA LYS A 421 -0.46 35.42 8.78
C LYS A 421 -0.82 34.12 8.08
N CYS A 422 -1.57 33.28 8.77
CA CYS A 422 -2.15 32.09 8.16
C CYS A 422 -3.27 32.50 7.19
N VAL A 423 -3.28 31.89 6.01
CA VAL A 423 -4.25 32.12 4.94
C VAL A 423 -4.55 30.79 4.26
N THR A 424 -5.77 30.65 3.73
CA THR A 424 -6.02 29.64 2.70
C THR A 424 -5.27 30.03 1.41
N ILE A 425 -4.97 29.04 0.59
CA ILE A 425 -4.29 29.28 -0.69
C ILE A 425 -5.15 30.17 -1.59
N SER A 426 -6.46 29.91 -1.68
CA SER A 426 -7.36 30.78 -2.46
C SER A 426 -7.45 32.21 -1.92
N GLU A 427 -7.42 32.46 -0.60
CA GLU A 427 -7.35 33.83 -0.07
C GLU A 427 -6.08 34.55 -0.50
N PHE A 428 -4.96 33.84 -0.52
CA PHE A 428 -3.70 34.38 -1.01
C PHE A 428 -3.67 34.55 -2.53
N LEU A 429 -4.40 33.78 -3.33
CA LEU A 429 -4.43 34.00 -4.79
C LEU A 429 -5.47 35.04 -5.20
N LYS A 430 -6.52 35.23 -4.40
CA LYS A 430 -7.67 36.10 -4.73
C LYS A 430 -7.24 37.52 -5.10
N GLY A 431 -7.62 37.95 -6.30
CA GLY A 431 -7.38 39.30 -6.81
C GLY A 431 -5.95 39.56 -7.30
N ARG A 432 -5.05 38.57 -7.26
CA ARG A 432 -3.68 38.70 -7.77
C ARG A 432 -3.64 38.32 -9.26
N THR A 433 -3.41 39.32 -10.10
CA THR A 433 -3.40 39.16 -11.57
C THR A 433 -1.99 39.08 -12.14
N ILE A 434 -0.98 39.53 -11.41
CA ILE A 434 0.43 39.52 -11.81
C ILE A 434 1.18 38.57 -10.89
N LEU A 435 1.51 37.40 -11.41
CA LEU A 435 2.39 36.42 -10.79
C LEU A 435 3.63 36.23 -11.66
N ASP A 436 4.69 35.69 -11.09
CA ASP A 436 5.88 35.36 -11.86
C ASP A 436 5.57 34.23 -12.84
N THR A 437 5.95 34.43 -14.10
CA THR A 437 5.72 33.46 -15.16
C THR A 437 6.65 32.26 -14.99
N LEU A 438 6.06 31.07 -15.02
CA LEU A 438 6.77 29.79 -15.13
C LEU A 438 6.64 29.32 -16.59
N PRO A 439 7.72 29.32 -17.39
CA PRO A 439 7.64 29.02 -18.82
C PRO A 439 7.54 27.53 -19.14
N ARG A 440 7.91 26.68 -18.19
CA ARG A 440 7.87 25.22 -18.30
C ARG A 440 7.57 24.59 -16.95
N LEU A 441 6.94 23.43 -16.93
CA LEU A 441 6.79 22.62 -15.72
C LEU A 441 7.56 21.32 -15.86
N PHE A 442 8.50 21.07 -14.95
CA PHE A 442 9.26 19.83 -14.94
C PHE A 442 8.36 18.67 -14.47
N PRO A 443 8.29 17.55 -15.22
CA PRO A 443 7.48 16.42 -14.80
C PRO A 443 8.12 15.66 -13.65
N GLY A 444 7.36 15.41 -12.59
CA GLY A 444 7.80 14.63 -11.44
C GLY A 444 6.81 14.70 -10.29
N SER A 445 7.13 14.00 -9.20
CA SER A 445 6.38 14.01 -7.93
C SER A 445 7.12 14.80 -6.86
N TRP A 446 6.47 14.97 -5.69
CA TRP A 446 7.11 15.53 -4.51
C TRP A 446 8.20 14.65 -3.89
N ILE A 447 8.35 13.41 -4.36
CA ILE A 447 9.36 12.47 -3.90
C ILE A 447 10.42 12.34 -4.98
N ASN A 448 11.68 12.63 -4.60
CA ASN A 448 12.86 12.52 -5.45
C ASN A 448 12.79 13.26 -6.80
N ARG A 449 11.77 14.11 -7.01
CA ARG A 449 11.52 14.83 -8.26
C ARG A 449 11.39 13.90 -9.48
N ASN A 450 10.86 12.70 -9.27
CA ASN A 450 10.67 11.71 -10.33
C ASN A 450 9.40 10.87 -10.09
N PHE A 451 9.25 9.76 -10.82
CA PHE A 451 8.13 8.84 -10.67
C PHE A 451 8.59 7.42 -10.28
N ASP A 452 9.84 7.27 -9.85
CA ASP A 452 10.53 5.98 -9.73
C ASP A 452 9.96 5.08 -8.61
N ILE A 453 9.06 5.62 -7.78
CA ILE A 453 8.28 4.87 -6.77
C ILE A 453 7.12 4.10 -7.40
N TRP A 454 6.62 4.52 -8.57
CA TRP A 454 5.38 3.97 -9.16
C TRP A 454 5.59 3.30 -10.52
N ILE A 455 6.81 3.34 -11.06
CA ILE A 455 7.18 2.78 -12.36
C ILE A 455 8.70 2.67 -12.46
N GLY A 456 9.19 1.55 -13.00
CA GLY A 456 10.62 1.32 -13.19
C GLY A 456 11.05 -0.07 -12.78
N ASP A 457 10.62 -0.54 -11.62
CA ASP A 457 10.96 -1.86 -11.11
C ASP A 457 10.10 -2.96 -11.78
N GLU A 458 10.54 -4.22 -11.67
CA GLU A 458 9.89 -5.35 -12.36
C GLU A 458 8.44 -5.55 -11.89
N GLU A 459 8.20 -5.42 -10.58
CA GLU A 459 6.86 -5.55 -9.98
C GLU A 459 5.91 -4.44 -10.43
N GLU A 460 6.36 -3.18 -10.36
CA GLU A 460 5.59 -2.00 -10.78
C GLU A 460 5.24 -2.09 -12.27
N ASN A 461 6.21 -2.46 -13.11
CA ASN A 461 6.02 -2.61 -14.55
C ASN A 461 5.07 -3.77 -14.88
N LEU A 462 5.13 -4.87 -14.13
CA LEU A 462 4.18 -5.97 -14.26
C LEU A 462 2.77 -5.56 -13.86
N ALA A 463 2.62 -4.77 -12.79
CA ALA A 463 1.35 -4.20 -12.39
C ALA A 463 0.76 -3.34 -13.52
N TRP A 464 1.53 -2.42 -14.12
CA TRP A 464 1.08 -1.65 -15.28
C TRP A 464 0.68 -2.52 -16.48
N ASP A 465 1.42 -3.59 -16.77
CA ASP A 465 1.08 -4.55 -17.84
C ASP A 465 -0.27 -5.23 -17.57
N TYR A 466 -0.57 -5.56 -16.31
CA TYR A 466 -1.84 -6.17 -15.92
C TYR A 466 -3.00 -5.17 -16.01
N LEU A 467 -2.83 -3.94 -15.51
CA LEU A 467 -3.81 -2.86 -15.64
C LEU A 467 -4.14 -2.59 -17.11
N ARG A 468 -3.11 -2.49 -17.96
CA ARG A 468 -3.29 -2.32 -19.40
C ARG A 468 -4.14 -3.44 -20.01
N SER A 469 -3.87 -4.68 -19.63
CA SER A 469 -4.57 -5.87 -20.14
C SER A 469 -6.05 -5.92 -19.74
N ALA A 470 -6.35 -5.59 -18.48
CA ALA A 470 -7.72 -5.52 -17.98
C ALA A 470 -8.49 -4.40 -18.69
N ARG A 471 -7.88 -3.21 -18.82
CA ARG A 471 -8.48 -2.06 -19.51
C ARG A 471 -8.75 -2.33 -20.98
N GLU A 472 -7.82 -2.95 -21.71
CA GLU A 472 -8.04 -3.37 -23.11
C GLU A 472 -9.21 -4.36 -23.25
N SER A 473 -9.34 -5.28 -22.28
CA SER A 473 -10.43 -6.26 -22.26
C SER A 473 -11.78 -5.58 -22.06
N LEU A 474 -11.85 -4.56 -21.18
CA LEU A 474 -13.03 -3.75 -20.93
C LEU A 474 -13.40 -2.90 -22.16
N LEU A 475 -12.43 -2.21 -22.76
CA LEU A 475 -12.65 -1.42 -23.98
C LEU A 475 -13.16 -2.28 -25.14
N SER A 476 -12.60 -3.48 -25.31
CA SER A 476 -13.07 -4.41 -26.35
C SER A 476 -14.52 -4.84 -26.12
N TYR A 477 -14.87 -5.16 -24.87
CA TYR A 477 -16.25 -5.48 -24.50
C TYR A 477 -17.19 -4.30 -24.77
N GLU A 478 -16.82 -3.08 -24.37
CA GLU A 478 -17.63 -1.88 -24.60
C GLU A 478 -17.86 -1.59 -26.09
N ALA A 479 -16.85 -1.84 -26.94
CA ALA A 479 -16.96 -1.68 -28.38
C ALA A 479 -17.88 -2.71 -29.04
N GLU A 480 -18.03 -3.90 -28.45
CA GLU A 480 -18.91 -4.98 -28.93
C GLU A 480 -20.38 -4.81 -28.50
N LEU A 481 -20.66 -3.96 -27.51
CA LEU A 481 -22.02 -3.73 -27.03
C LEU A 481 -22.91 -3.08 -28.09
N ILE A 482 -24.10 -3.64 -28.29
CA ILE A 482 -25.17 -3.00 -29.06
C ILE A 482 -25.60 -1.73 -28.32
N ARG A 483 -25.66 -0.60 -29.03
CA ARG A 483 -26.04 0.69 -28.44
C ARG A 483 -27.53 1.00 -28.67
N PRO A 484 -28.29 1.39 -27.62
CA PRO A 484 -27.88 1.47 -26.21
C PRO A 484 -27.79 0.07 -25.55
N PRO A 485 -26.87 -0.13 -24.58
CA PRO A 485 -26.75 -1.40 -23.87
C PRO A 485 -27.99 -1.69 -23.02
N LEU A 486 -28.22 -2.97 -22.71
CA LEU A 486 -29.26 -3.37 -21.75
C LEU A 486 -28.94 -2.79 -20.36
N PRO A 487 -29.94 -2.50 -19.50
CA PRO A 487 -29.71 -1.89 -18.19
C PRO A 487 -28.69 -2.63 -17.31
N GLU A 488 -28.74 -3.97 -17.30
CA GLU A 488 -27.78 -4.80 -16.57
C GLU A 488 -26.35 -4.67 -17.12
N GLN A 489 -26.21 -4.67 -18.46
CA GLN A 489 -24.92 -4.47 -19.13
C GLN A 489 -24.38 -3.07 -18.86
N ALA A 490 -25.23 -2.05 -18.86
CA ALA A 490 -24.85 -0.68 -18.52
C ALA A 490 -24.35 -0.58 -17.07
N GLN A 491 -25.02 -1.25 -16.13
CA GLN A 491 -24.60 -1.28 -14.73
C GLN A 491 -23.28 -2.04 -14.55
N SER A 492 -23.11 -3.20 -15.18
CA SER A 492 -21.86 -3.97 -15.12
C SER A 492 -20.70 -3.22 -15.76
N LEU A 493 -20.93 -2.55 -16.89
CA LEU A 493 -19.95 -1.69 -17.55
C LEU A 493 -19.50 -0.54 -16.64
N ALA A 494 -20.45 0.15 -16.00
CA ALA A 494 -20.15 1.23 -15.07
C ALA A 494 -19.32 0.73 -13.87
N LYS A 495 -19.68 -0.42 -13.29
CA LYS A 495 -18.89 -1.04 -12.21
C LYS A 495 -17.49 -1.43 -12.67
N ALA A 496 -17.36 -2.02 -13.86
CA ALA A 496 -16.05 -2.42 -14.39
C ALA A 496 -15.12 -1.21 -14.61
N TRP A 497 -15.67 -0.07 -15.05
CA TRP A 497 -14.90 1.18 -15.12
C TRP A 497 -14.48 1.68 -13.74
N GLN A 498 -15.32 1.57 -12.71
CA GLN A 498 -14.92 1.90 -11.33
C GLN A 498 -13.79 1.01 -10.82
N GLU A 499 -13.78 -0.29 -11.16
CA GLU A 499 -12.67 -1.18 -10.81
C GLU A 499 -11.36 -0.80 -11.54
N ILE A 500 -11.43 -0.33 -12.79
CA ILE A 500 -10.26 0.23 -13.49
C ILE A 500 -9.76 1.48 -12.76
N TYR A 501 -10.62 2.45 -12.47
CA TYR A 501 -10.21 3.68 -11.79
C TYR A 501 -9.66 3.42 -10.39
N ALA A 502 -10.22 2.45 -9.66
CA ALA A 502 -9.67 2.00 -8.40
C ALA A 502 -8.27 1.40 -8.57
N ALA A 503 -8.05 0.55 -9.57
CA ALA A 503 -6.75 -0.04 -9.87
C ALA A 503 -5.71 0.99 -10.39
N GLU A 504 -6.12 2.16 -10.85
CA GLU A 504 -5.23 3.25 -11.24
C GLU A 504 -4.63 4.03 -10.04
N GLY A 505 -5.15 3.81 -8.83
CA GLY A 505 -4.69 4.50 -7.62
C GLY A 505 -3.19 4.33 -7.36
N SER A 506 -2.53 5.39 -6.89
CA SER A 506 -1.08 5.38 -6.66
C SER A 506 -0.65 4.41 -5.57
N ASP A 507 -1.55 4.12 -4.62
CA ASP A 507 -1.29 3.29 -3.44
C ASP A 507 -0.82 1.88 -3.78
N TRP A 508 -1.22 1.31 -4.92
CA TRP A 508 -0.87 -0.06 -5.27
C TRP A 508 0.62 -0.17 -5.61
N ASN A 509 1.09 0.66 -6.54
CA ASN A 509 2.49 0.62 -6.96
C ASN A 509 3.46 1.15 -5.92
N TRP A 510 2.99 1.98 -4.98
CA TRP A 510 3.80 2.43 -3.84
C TRP A 510 4.41 1.27 -3.02
N TRP A 511 3.72 0.13 -2.93
CA TRP A 511 4.16 -1.03 -2.16
C TRP A 511 4.92 -2.09 -2.97
N TYR A 512 5.00 -1.93 -4.29
CA TYR A 512 5.82 -2.77 -5.17
C TYR A 512 7.28 -2.27 -5.17
N GLY A 513 8.23 -3.16 -5.47
CA GLY A 513 9.66 -2.85 -5.48
C GLY A 513 10.29 -2.75 -4.08
N ASP A 514 11.62 -2.70 -3.96
CA ASP A 514 12.33 -2.84 -2.68
C ASP A 514 12.30 -1.58 -1.78
N GLN A 515 11.63 -0.53 -2.24
CA GLN A 515 11.78 0.83 -1.72
C GLN A 515 10.95 1.06 -0.45
N HIS A 516 9.78 0.41 -0.34
CA HIS A 516 8.84 0.59 0.76
C HIS A 516 8.19 -0.74 1.22
N THR A 517 7.71 -0.75 2.46
CA THR A 517 6.86 -1.82 3.01
C THR A 517 5.82 -1.23 3.95
N SER A 518 4.59 -1.70 3.82
CA SER A 518 3.45 -1.36 4.68
C SER A 518 3.34 -2.29 5.90
N GLY A 519 4.10 -3.40 5.91
CA GLY A 519 3.83 -4.55 6.77
C GLY A 519 2.63 -5.41 6.33
N TYR A 520 1.92 -5.00 5.26
CA TYR A 520 0.74 -5.65 4.67
C TYR A 520 0.79 -5.67 3.15
N ASP A 521 2.00 -5.72 2.57
CA ASP A 521 2.20 -5.63 1.11
C ASP A 521 1.39 -6.71 0.35
N GLU A 522 1.21 -7.88 0.97
CA GLU A 522 0.36 -8.97 0.47
C GLU A 522 -1.13 -8.58 0.36
N ALA A 523 -1.65 -7.76 1.28
CA ALA A 523 -3.03 -7.29 1.25
C ALA A 523 -3.25 -6.26 0.13
N PHE A 524 -2.28 -5.35 -0.08
CA PHE A 524 -2.31 -4.39 -1.17
C PHE A 524 -2.21 -5.08 -2.53
N ASP A 525 -1.26 -6.01 -2.69
CA ASP A 525 -1.13 -6.82 -3.91
C ASP A 525 -2.41 -7.62 -4.20
N TYR A 526 -2.98 -8.24 -3.17
CA TYR A 526 -4.23 -8.97 -3.31
C TYR A 526 -5.36 -8.04 -3.77
N LEU A 527 -5.58 -6.89 -3.12
CA LEU A 527 -6.62 -5.93 -3.50
C LEU A 527 -6.46 -5.45 -4.94
N TYR A 528 -5.25 -5.06 -5.33
CA TYR A 528 -4.95 -4.64 -6.69
C TYR A 528 -5.36 -5.71 -7.72
N ARG A 529 -4.90 -6.95 -7.53
CA ARG A 529 -5.26 -8.07 -8.43
C ARG A 529 -6.76 -8.40 -8.39
N GLN A 530 -7.44 -8.17 -7.26
CA GLN A 530 -8.89 -8.35 -7.17
C GLN A 530 -9.65 -7.28 -7.98
N HIS A 531 -9.21 -6.02 -7.98
CA HIS A 531 -9.80 -5.00 -8.86
C HIS A 531 -9.70 -5.43 -10.33
N LEU A 532 -8.50 -5.84 -10.77
CA LEU A 532 -8.29 -6.33 -12.13
C LEU A 532 -9.13 -7.58 -12.45
N SER A 533 -9.21 -8.55 -11.53
CA SER A 533 -10.03 -9.76 -11.70
C SER A 533 -11.52 -9.44 -11.78
N SER A 534 -11.98 -8.45 -11.01
CA SER A 534 -13.37 -8.00 -10.99
C SER A 534 -13.77 -7.40 -12.33
N VAL A 535 -12.88 -6.67 -13.02
CA VAL A 535 -13.12 -6.17 -14.39
C VAL A 535 -13.51 -7.30 -15.33
N TYR A 536 -12.75 -8.40 -15.37
CA TYR A 536 -13.04 -9.55 -16.22
C TYR A 536 -14.37 -10.20 -15.87
N SER A 537 -14.62 -10.41 -14.57
CA SER A 537 -15.84 -11.06 -14.10
C SER A 537 -17.09 -10.22 -14.40
N LEU A 538 -17.03 -8.90 -14.23
CA LEU A 538 -18.13 -7.97 -14.52
C LEU A 538 -18.50 -7.92 -16.00
N ILE A 539 -17.54 -8.14 -16.91
CA ILE A 539 -17.80 -8.25 -18.36
C ILE A 539 -18.07 -9.69 -18.81
N GLY A 540 -18.27 -10.63 -17.89
CA GLY A 540 -18.62 -12.03 -18.17
C GLY A 540 -17.47 -12.88 -18.72
N LYS A 541 -16.20 -12.48 -18.47
CA LYS A 541 -15.00 -13.24 -18.85
C LYS A 541 -14.37 -13.88 -17.61
N GLU A 542 -13.73 -15.03 -17.80
CA GLU A 542 -12.91 -15.65 -16.76
C GLU A 542 -11.65 -14.80 -16.52
N PRO A 543 -11.31 -14.44 -15.27
CA PRO A 543 -10.06 -13.74 -14.97
C PRO A 543 -8.83 -14.56 -15.41
N PRO A 544 -7.82 -13.92 -16.03
CA PRO A 544 -6.58 -14.61 -16.38
C PRO A 544 -5.87 -15.22 -15.17
N LYS A 545 -5.35 -16.44 -15.32
CA LYS A 545 -4.69 -17.19 -14.23
C LYS A 545 -3.49 -16.49 -13.59
N TYR A 546 -2.79 -15.63 -14.33
CA TYR A 546 -1.69 -14.86 -13.76
C TYR A 546 -2.14 -13.87 -12.66
N LEU A 547 -3.41 -13.47 -12.61
CA LEU A 547 -3.95 -12.62 -11.54
C LEU A 547 -4.16 -13.38 -10.22
N GLU A 548 -4.10 -14.71 -10.24
CA GLU A 548 -4.11 -15.52 -9.01
C GLU A 548 -2.72 -15.53 -8.34
N ILE A 549 -1.66 -15.17 -9.08
CA ILE A 549 -0.28 -15.14 -8.62
C ILE A 549 0.06 -13.72 -8.12
N PRO A 550 0.64 -13.57 -6.91
CA PRO A 550 1.12 -12.28 -6.43
C PRO A 550 2.12 -11.60 -7.38
N ILE A 551 2.03 -10.28 -7.52
CA ILE A 551 2.99 -9.49 -8.30
C ILE A 551 4.27 -9.29 -7.49
N THR A 552 4.16 -9.07 -6.18
CA THR A 552 5.29 -8.96 -5.26
C THR A 552 6.23 -10.17 -5.38
N MET A 553 7.48 -9.92 -5.74
CA MET A 553 8.53 -10.90 -5.92
C MET A 553 9.00 -11.45 -4.57
N PRO A 554 9.47 -12.70 -4.51
CA PRO A 554 9.91 -13.34 -3.28
C PRO A 554 11.18 -12.76 -2.68
N PHE A 555 11.87 -11.83 -3.32
CA PHE A 555 13.06 -11.22 -2.72
C PHE A 555 12.71 -10.40 -1.47
N LYS A 556 11.42 -10.05 -1.29
CA LYS A 556 10.89 -9.55 -0.02
C LYS A 556 10.72 -10.63 1.07
N VAL A 557 10.79 -11.95 0.75
CA VAL A 557 10.70 -13.08 1.73
C VAL A 557 11.50 -14.34 1.33
N ASN A 558 12.63 -14.54 2.04
CA ASN A 558 13.44 -15.76 2.24
C ASN A 558 13.81 -16.62 1.00
N PRO A 559 15.04 -16.50 0.44
CA PRO A 559 15.54 -17.40 -0.60
C PRO A 559 15.63 -18.86 -0.12
N PRO A 560 15.73 -19.86 -1.03
CA PRO A 560 16.10 -21.23 -0.67
C PRO A 560 17.34 -21.21 0.22
N VAL A 561 17.40 -22.10 1.22
CA VAL A 561 18.48 -22.12 2.23
C VAL A 561 19.84 -22.30 1.54
N THR A 562 19.86 -23.10 0.48
CA THR A 562 20.98 -23.22 -0.46
C THR A 562 20.44 -23.39 -1.88
N MET A 563 21.16 -22.86 -2.87
CA MET A 563 20.97 -23.22 -4.28
C MET A 563 21.81 -24.46 -4.62
N PRO A 564 21.51 -25.20 -5.71
CA PRO A 564 22.40 -26.25 -6.18
C PRO A 564 23.79 -25.66 -6.50
N VAL A 565 24.84 -26.23 -5.90
CA VAL A 565 26.22 -25.71 -6.02
C VAL A 565 27.14 -26.61 -6.85
N ASP A 566 26.79 -27.88 -7.07
CA ASP A 566 27.54 -28.83 -7.90
C ASP A 566 26.60 -29.93 -8.43
N LEU A 567 27.11 -30.79 -9.33
CA LEU A 567 26.40 -31.96 -9.84
C LEU A 567 26.14 -32.98 -8.71
N ILE A 568 24.97 -33.61 -8.72
CA ILE A 568 24.59 -34.64 -7.74
C ILE A 568 24.27 -35.97 -8.43
N HIS A 569 24.57 -37.08 -7.75
CA HIS A 569 24.28 -38.44 -8.23
C HIS A 569 23.68 -39.29 -7.09
N PRO A 570 22.45 -38.97 -6.64
CA PRO A 570 21.83 -39.68 -5.53
C PRO A 570 21.45 -41.12 -5.93
N ILE A 571 21.55 -42.05 -4.98
CA ILE A 571 21.01 -43.40 -5.12
C ILE A 571 19.52 -43.35 -4.80
N LEU A 572 18.66 -43.57 -5.79
CA LEU A 572 17.21 -43.50 -5.62
C LEU A 572 16.66 -44.80 -5.00
N ASP A 573 16.72 -44.92 -3.69
CA ASP A 573 16.16 -46.06 -2.94
C ASP A 573 15.02 -45.68 -1.99
N GLY A 574 14.71 -44.37 -1.91
CA GLY A 574 13.66 -43.83 -1.05
C GLY A 574 14.08 -43.69 0.41
N GLU A 575 15.38 -43.80 0.72
CA GLU A 575 15.99 -43.50 2.01
C GLU A 575 17.22 -42.61 1.85
N VAL A 576 17.52 -41.81 2.87
CA VAL A 576 18.81 -41.10 2.91
C VAL A 576 19.82 -42.06 3.50
N THR A 577 20.60 -42.71 2.66
CA THR A 577 21.60 -43.70 3.11
C THR A 577 22.96 -43.06 3.38
N ASP A 578 23.27 -41.97 2.67
CA ASP A 578 24.47 -41.18 2.89
C ASP A 578 24.15 -39.67 2.81
N TYR A 579 24.69 -38.90 3.76
CA TYR A 579 24.56 -37.45 3.80
C TYR A 579 25.07 -36.78 2.52
N TYR A 580 26.11 -37.35 1.89
CA TYR A 580 26.74 -36.78 0.70
C TYR A 580 25.88 -36.85 -0.57
N GLU A 581 24.84 -37.69 -0.60
CA GLU A 581 23.97 -37.89 -1.78
C GLU A 581 23.27 -36.61 -2.24
N TRP A 582 22.94 -35.73 -1.29
CA TRP A 582 22.18 -34.49 -1.53
C TRP A 582 22.92 -33.24 -1.05
N LEU A 583 24.20 -33.35 -0.64
CA LEU A 583 24.96 -32.24 -0.03
C LEU A 583 25.05 -31.00 -0.95
N SER A 584 25.28 -31.21 -2.25
CA SER A 584 25.45 -30.13 -3.22
C SER A 584 24.13 -29.67 -3.87
N SER A 585 22.99 -30.15 -3.39
CA SER A 585 21.68 -29.83 -3.93
C SER A 585 21.13 -28.49 -3.43
N GLY A 586 20.18 -27.94 -4.19
CA GLY A 586 19.32 -26.88 -3.72
C GLY A 586 18.41 -27.42 -2.62
N PHE A 587 18.27 -26.65 -1.54
CA PHE A 587 17.51 -27.05 -0.37
C PHE A 587 16.50 -25.98 0.02
N TYR A 588 15.23 -26.37 0.03
CA TYR A 588 14.13 -25.54 0.45
C TYR A 588 13.49 -26.13 1.71
N ASP A 589 13.73 -25.47 2.84
CA ASP A 589 13.20 -25.89 4.14
C ASP A 589 11.84 -25.24 4.39
N ILE A 590 10.76 -25.98 4.12
CA ILE A 590 9.38 -25.50 4.28
C ILE A 590 9.11 -25.05 5.73
N ARG A 591 9.83 -25.63 6.71
CA ARG A 591 9.76 -25.26 8.14
C ARG A 591 10.34 -23.88 8.45
N LYS A 592 11.03 -23.23 7.51
CA LYS A 592 11.62 -21.89 7.70
C LYS A 592 10.84 -20.78 7.01
N ILE A 593 9.85 -21.12 6.19
CA ILE A 593 9.33 -20.21 5.15
C ILE A 593 7.85 -19.84 5.38
N GLY A 594 7.08 -20.67 6.10
CA GLY A 594 5.69 -20.36 6.44
C GLY A 594 5.51 -19.65 7.79
N GLY A 595 4.43 -18.88 7.94
CA GLY A 595 3.80 -18.73 9.26
C GLY A 595 3.38 -20.11 9.81
N THR A 596 3.20 -20.27 11.13
CA THR A 596 2.93 -21.61 11.75
C THR A 596 1.79 -22.38 11.13
N MET A 597 0.76 -21.71 10.61
CA MET A 597 -0.39 -22.42 10.05
C MET A 597 0.02 -23.34 8.88
N HIS A 598 1.02 -22.93 8.08
CA HIS A 598 1.61 -23.79 7.07
C HIS A 598 2.59 -24.83 7.66
N GLN A 599 3.33 -24.50 8.73
CA GLN A 599 4.31 -25.43 9.32
C GLN A 599 3.70 -26.58 10.13
N ALA A 600 2.49 -26.39 10.67
CA ALA A 600 1.78 -27.40 11.47
C ALA A 600 0.84 -28.31 10.64
N GLN A 601 0.54 -27.94 9.39
CA GLN A 601 -0.33 -28.68 8.49
C GLN A 601 0.35 -29.18 7.20
N SER A 602 1.59 -28.77 6.90
CA SER A 602 2.25 -29.22 5.66
C SER A 602 2.57 -30.72 5.68
N ILE A 603 2.17 -31.39 4.61
CA ILE A 603 2.48 -32.77 4.26
C ILE A 603 3.96 -32.85 3.91
N VAL A 604 4.46 -31.89 3.11
CA VAL A 604 5.88 -31.80 2.72
C VAL A 604 6.64 -30.97 3.76
N ARG A 605 7.78 -31.51 4.20
CA ARG A 605 8.69 -30.93 5.19
C ARG A 605 9.84 -30.18 4.53
N ALA A 606 10.39 -30.73 3.46
CA ALA A 606 11.50 -30.14 2.73
C ALA A 606 11.53 -30.62 1.28
N ILE A 607 12.08 -29.78 0.41
CA ILE A 607 12.29 -30.07 -1.01
C ILE A 607 13.77 -29.91 -1.31
N TYR A 608 14.36 -30.96 -1.86
CA TYR A 608 15.71 -30.94 -2.40
C TYR A 608 15.64 -31.07 -3.91
N TYR A 609 16.47 -30.33 -4.63
CA TYR A 609 16.51 -30.36 -6.08
C TYR A 609 17.93 -30.15 -6.59
N GLY A 610 18.26 -30.81 -7.69
CA GLY A 610 19.56 -30.67 -8.32
C GLY A 610 19.59 -31.38 -9.66
N PHE A 611 20.78 -31.54 -10.22
CA PHE A 611 20.96 -32.12 -11.54
C PHE A 611 22.30 -32.82 -11.67
N ASP A 612 22.37 -33.77 -12.60
CA ASP A 612 23.61 -34.10 -13.29
C ASP A 612 23.51 -33.70 -14.77
N MET A 613 24.48 -34.14 -15.57
CA MET A 613 24.53 -33.82 -17.00
C MET A 613 23.42 -34.48 -17.83
N GLN A 614 22.65 -35.41 -17.27
CA GLN A 614 21.61 -36.17 -17.96
C GLN A 614 20.22 -36.05 -17.32
N ASN A 615 20.14 -35.81 -16.02
CA ASN A 615 18.93 -35.92 -15.23
C ASN A 615 18.74 -34.73 -14.29
N LEU A 616 17.48 -34.36 -14.09
CA LEU A 616 17.05 -33.56 -12.94
C LEU A 616 16.67 -34.50 -11.81
N TYR A 617 17.03 -34.13 -10.59
CA TYR A 617 16.76 -34.90 -9.39
C TYR A 617 15.91 -34.07 -8.42
N PHE A 618 14.90 -34.71 -7.84
CA PHE A 618 14.09 -34.12 -6.78
C PHE A 618 13.92 -35.09 -5.63
N ARG A 619 13.91 -34.55 -4.43
CA ARG A 619 13.60 -35.29 -3.21
C ARG A 619 12.64 -34.50 -2.33
N PHE A 620 11.69 -35.24 -1.77
CA PHE A 620 10.66 -34.73 -0.88
C PHE A 620 10.72 -35.46 0.45
N ASP A 621 10.94 -34.69 1.50
CA ASP A 621 10.80 -35.16 2.87
C ASP A 621 9.38 -34.82 3.35
N PHE A 622 8.73 -35.71 4.09
CA PHE A 622 7.36 -35.52 4.57
C PHE A 622 7.32 -35.43 6.10
N ASN A 623 6.30 -34.77 6.64
CA ASN A 623 6.03 -34.77 8.08
C ASN A 623 5.32 -36.07 8.55
N LEU A 624 4.81 -36.88 7.62
CA LEU A 624 4.17 -38.17 7.87
C LEU A 624 5.14 -39.34 7.62
N ASN A 625 5.04 -40.42 8.41
CA ASN A 625 5.82 -41.63 8.17
C ASN A 625 5.17 -42.47 7.06
N LEU A 626 5.72 -42.39 5.85
CA LEU A 626 5.23 -43.10 4.66
C LEU A 626 5.18 -44.63 4.82
N SER A 627 5.89 -45.20 5.80
CA SER A 627 6.02 -46.65 5.99
C SER A 627 5.00 -47.29 6.96
N GLU A 628 4.29 -46.51 7.79
CA GLU A 628 3.41 -47.04 8.86
C GLU A 628 1.90 -46.81 8.61
N SER A 629 1.52 -45.98 7.63
CA SER A 629 0.12 -45.70 7.32
C SER A 629 -0.45 -46.70 6.30
N THR A 630 -0.94 -47.85 6.78
CA THR A 630 -1.61 -48.89 5.98
C THR A 630 -3.04 -48.51 5.54
N LYS A 631 -3.33 -47.21 5.41
CA LYS A 631 -4.50 -46.62 4.74
C LYS A 631 -4.06 -45.24 4.24
N VAL A 632 -3.48 -45.19 3.05
CA VAL A 632 -3.16 -43.92 2.38
C VAL A 632 -4.47 -43.37 1.83
N GLU A 633 -4.98 -42.31 2.45
CA GLU A 633 -5.80 -41.31 1.74
C GLU A 633 -4.87 -40.69 0.68
N GLU A 634 -5.31 -40.60 -0.59
CA GLU A 634 -4.44 -40.56 -1.77
C GLU A 634 -3.64 -39.26 -1.91
N ILE A 635 -2.42 -39.21 -1.37
CA ILE A 635 -1.52 -38.06 -1.61
C ILE A 635 -0.82 -38.25 -2.96
N SER A 636 -1.09 -37.34 -3.92
CA SER A 636 -0.37 -37.26 -5.20
C SER A 636 0.34 -35.92 -5.33
N LEU A 637 1.46 -35.89 -6.05
CA LEU A 637 2.23 -34.67 -6.30
C LEU A 637 2.19 -34.33 -7.78
N ASN A 638 1.96 -33.06 -8.09
CA ASN A 638 2.12 -32.51 -9.43
C ASN A 638 3.32 -31.57 -9.44
N PHE A 639 4.12 -31.68 -10.48
CA PHE A 639 5.22 -30.76 -10.76
C PHE A 639 4.83 -29.96 -12.00
N ASP A 640 4.47 -28.69 -11.80
CA ASP A 640 4.03 -27.80 -12.87
C ASP A 640 5.21 -26.95 -13.33
N ILE A 641 5.70 -27.22 -14.54
CA ILE A 641 6.71 -26.41 -15.24
C ILE A 641 5.99 -25.22 -15.88
N ILE A 642 6.45 -24.02 -15.57
CA ILE A 642 5.90 -22.72 -15.99
C ILE A 642 6.76 -22.10 -17.10
N SER A 643 8.07 -22.29 -17.00
CA SER A 643 9.08 -21.83 -17.98
C SER A 643 10.05 -22.97 -18.26
N PRO A 644 10.54 -23.17 -19.51
CA PRO A 644 10.31 -22.33 -20.70
C PRO A 644 8.98 -22.59 -21.43
N TYR A 645 8.18 -23.55 -20.98
CA TYR A 645 6.84 -23.86 -21.49
C TYR A 645 5.97 -24.44 -20.37
N SER A 646 4.65 -24.47 -20.59
CA SER A 646 3.73 -25.12 -19.66
C SER A 646 3.74 -26.64 -19.80
N ALA A 647 4.09 -27.36 -18.74
CA ALA A 647 3.99 -28.81 -18.68
C ALA A 647 3.74 -29.29 -17.24
N ARG A 648 3.23 -30.52 -17.08
CA ARG A 648 2.95 -31.14 -15.79
C ARG A 648 3.59 -32.51 -15.70
N ILE A 649 4.20 -32.83 -14.56
CA ILE A 649 4.60 -34.19 -14.20
C ILE A 649 3.73 -34.61 -13.02
N ARG A 650 2.82 -35.57 -13.25
CA ARG A 650 2.00 -36.17 -12.21
C ARG A 650 2.72 -37.38 -11.63
N ILE A 651 2.72 -37.46 -10.31
CA ILE A 651 3.37 -38.53 -9.56
C ILE A 651 2.26 -39.44 -9.01
N SER A 652 2.14 -40.65 -9.57
CA SER A 652 1.21 -41.66 -9.06
C SER A 652 1.94 -42.55 -8.06
N SER A 653 1.56 -42.45 -6.79
CA SER A 653 2.11 -43.28 -5.70
C SER A 653 1.68 -44.75 -5.80
N GLU A 654 0.52 -45.03 -6.42
CA GLU A 654 -0.02 -46.40 -6.59
C GLU A 654 0.80 -47.20 -7.61
N ASP A 655 1.11 -46.57 -8.75
CA ASP A 655 1.82 -47.23 -9.86
C ASP A 655 3.34 -47.06 -9.81
N LYS A 656 3.84 -46.26 -8.86
CA LYS A 656 5.23 -45.79 -8.77
C LYS A 656 5.74 -45.21 -10.10
N GLN A 657 4.95 -44.34 -10.72
CA GLN A 657 5.21 -43.80 -12.05
C GLN A 657 5.18 -42.28 -12.06
N LEU A 658 6.03 -41.70 -12.91
CA LEU A 658 6.01 -40.28 -13.27
C LEU A 658 5.38 -40.17 -14.65
N LEU A 659 4.32 -39.38 -14.75
CA LEU A 659 3.56 -39.17 -15.97
C LEU A 659 3.70 -37.72 -16.41
N PHE A 660 4.32 -37.49 -17.57
CA PHE A 660 4.53 -36.17 -18.14
C PHE A 660 3.46 -35.84 -19.18
N SER A 661 2.92 -34.63 -19.13
CA SER A 661 2.04 -34.04 -20.14
C SER A 661 2.42 -32.59 -20.43
N GLN A 662 2.24 -32.18 -21.68
CA GLN A 662 2.48 -30.80 -22.13
C GLN A 662 1.21 -30.29 -22.83
N GLY A 663 0.48 -29.35 -22.22
CA GLY A 663 -0.84 -28.93 -22.69
C GLY A 663 -1.86 -30.08 -22.67
N GLU A 664 -2.66 -30.23 -23.73
CA GLU A 664 -3.68 -31.30 -23.87
C GLU A 664 -3.11 -32.63 -24.43
N SER A 665 -1.78 -32.80 -24.44
CA SER A 665 -1.16 -34.04 -24.95
C SER A 665 -1.38 -35.25 -24.03
N GLN A 666 -1.33 -36.46 -24.62
CA GLN A 666 -1.43 -37.70 -23.85
C GLN A 666 -0.25 -37.85 -22.87
N GLU A 667 -0.53 -38.35 -21.66
CA GLU A 667 0.47 -38.60 -20.63
C GLU A 667 1.49 -39.67 -21.08
N LYS A 668 2.78 -39.37 -20.94
CA LYS A 668 3.90 -40.28 -21.22
C LYS A 668 4.62 -40.65 -19.92
N LYS A 669 4.97 -41.93 -19.75
CA LYS A 669 5.85 -42.38 -18.65
C LYS A 669 7.27 -41.87 -18.86
N ILE A 670 7.84 -41.27 -17.82
CA ILE A 670 9.21 -40.73 -17.81
C ILE A 670 9.93 -41.13 -16.52
N GLY A 671 11.26 -41.05 -16.53
CA GLY A 671 12.08 -41.07 -15.32
C GLY A 671 11.97 -42.29 -14.40
N VAL A 672 12.45 -42.12 -13.17
CA VAL A 672 12.46 -43.13 -12.10
C VAL A 672 11.92 -42.51 -10.81
N LEU A 673 11.10 -43.25 -10.07
CA LEU A 673 10.53 -42.85 -8.78
C LEU A 673 10.82 -43.92 -7.72
N ALA A 674 11.41 -43.50 -6.60
CA ALA A 674 11.63 -44.32 -5.42
C ALA A 674 10.88 -43.74 -4.23
N VAL A 675 10.15 -44.58 -3.48
CA VAL A 675 9.35 -44.18 -2.32
C VAL A 675 9.53 -45.20 -1.20
N LYS A 676 10.07 -44.76 -0.06
CA LYS A 676 10.16 -45.58 1.17
C LYS A 676 9.96 -44.73 2.43
N LYS A 677 11.00 -44.04 2.93
CA LYS A 677 10.88 -43.03 4.01
C LYS A 677 10.76 -41.61 3.47
N ILE A 678 11.39 -41.38 2.33
CA ILE A 678 11.32 -40.17 1.52
C ILE A 678 10.84 -40.55 0.12
N MET A 679 10.51 -39.54 -0.68
CA MET A 679 10.28 -39.69 -2.11
C MET A 679 11.43 -39.09 -2.88
N GLU A 680 11.99 -39.84 -3.82
CA GLU A 680 13.07 -39.39 -4.67
C GLU A 680 12.77 -39.73 -6.12
N MET A 681 13.15 -38.85 -7.04
CA MET A 681 12.94 -39.08 -8.46
C MET A 681 14.10 -38.57 -9.31
N SER A 682 14.31 -39.23 -10.43
CA SER A 682 15.12 -38.71 -11.54
C SER A 682 14.28 -38.55 -12.79
N ILE A 683 14.51 -37.45 -13.49
CA ILE A 683 13.84 -37.13 -14.75
C ILE A 683 14.91 -36.84 -15.80
N PRO A 684 15.01 -37.65 -16.87
CA PRO A 684 15.91 -37.37 -17.97
C PRO A 684 15.59 -36.00 -18.58
N ILE A 685 16.60 -35.12 -18.68
CA ILE A 685 16.46 -33.77 -19.24
C ILE A 685 15.93 -33.85 -20.69
N ALA A 686 16.36 -34.89 -21.43
CA ALA A 686 15.92 -35.14 -22.79
C ALA A 686 14.41 -35.46 -22.91
N ASP A 687 13.81 -36.12 -21.91
CA ASP A 687 12.38 -36.42 -21.91
C ASP A 687 11.52 -35.18 -21.70
N LEU A 688 12.09 -34.11 -21.14
CA LEU A 688 11.44 -32.83 -20.97
C LEU A 688 11.58 -31.92 -22.21
N ASN A 689 12.42 -32.24 -23.19
CA ASN A 689 12.78 -31.36 -24.32
C ASN A 689 13.49 -30.06 -23.92
N LEU A 690 14.25 -30.09 -22.82
CA LEU A 690 15.03 -28.96 -22.33
C LEU A 690 16.43 -28.92 -22.96
N LYS A 691 16.97 -27.72 -23.15
CA LYS A 691 18.32 -27.48 -23.68
C LYS A 691 19.25 -26.98 -22.57
N PRO A 692 20.58 -27.15 -22.73
CA PRO A 692 21.56 -26.52 -21.84
C PRO A 692 21.31 -25.01 -21.73
N LYS A 693 21.41 -24.48 -20.50
CA LYS A 693 21.13 -23.09 -20.13
C LYS A 693 19.66 -22.65 -20.16
N ASP A 694 18.71 -23.55 -20.44
CA ASP A 694 17.30 -23.23 -20.24
C ASP A 694 17.02 -23.01 -18.75
N GLU A 695 16.31 -21.92 -18.44
CA GLU A 695 15.81 -21.64 -17.09
C GLU A 695 14.46 -22.33 -16.89
N ILE A 696 14.44 -23.31 -16.00
CA ILE A 696 13.23 -24.03 -15.62
C ILE A 696 12.65 -23.34 -14.38
N LYS A 697 11.41 -22.86 -14.50
CA LYS A 697 10.61 -22.37 -13.36
C LYS A 697 9.49 -23.34 -13.08
N PHE A 698 9.38 -23.84 -11.85
CA PHE A 698 8.38 -24.85 -11.51
C PHE A 698 7.77 -24.68 -10.11
N ILE A 699 6.57 -25.23 -9.94
CA ILE A 699 5.90 -25.39 -8.65
C ILE A 699 5.57 -26.87 -8.41
N VAL A 700 5.37 -27.22 -7.15
CA VAL A 700 5.03 -28.55 -6.68
C VAL A 700 3.70 -28.47 -5.94
N THR A 701 2.67 -29.10 -6.46
CA THR A 701 1.34 -29.12 -5.88
C THR A 701 1.08 -30.47 -5.23
N VAL A 702 0.65 -30.48 -3.97
CA VAL A 702 0.25 -31.66 -3.20
C VAL A 702 -1.27 -31.77 -3.27
N LEU A 703 -1.75 -32.88 -3.82
CA LEU A 703 -3.16 -33.23 -3.92
C LEU A 703 -3.48 -34.35 -2.93
N ARG A 704 -4.67 -34.32 -2.31
CA ARG A 704 -5.26 -35.45 -1.58
C ARG A 704 -6.65 -35.74 -2.14
N ASP A 705 -6.88 -36.97 -2.59
CA ASP A 705 -8.14 -37.39 -3.23
C ASP A 705 -8.56 -36.46 -4.41
N GLY A 706 -7.59 -35.94 -5.15
CA GLY A 706 -7.78 -35.02 -6.28
C GLY A 706 -8.01 -33.55 -5.91
N VAL A 707 -8.03 -33.20 -4.62
CA VAL A 707 -8.14 -31.82 -4.13
C VAL A 707 -6.76 -31.29 -3.75
N GLU A 708 -6.44 -30.06 -4.16
CA GLU A 708 -5.21 -29.40 -3.75
C GLU A 708 -5.19 -29.10 -2.25
N MET A 709 -4.17 -29.63 -1.57
CA MET A 709 -3.92 -29.45 -0.14
C MET A 709 -2.85 -28.38 0.10
N GLU A 710 -1.79 -28.39 -0.71
CA GLU A 710 -0.65 -27.48 -0.62
C GLU A 710 -0.07 -27.23 -2.02
N HIS A 711 0.57 -26.08 -2.20
CA HIS A 711 1.51 -25.87 -3.31
C HIS A 711 2.79 -25.22 -2.79
N TRP A 712 3.91 -25.62 -3.38
CA TRP A 712 5.25 -25.21 -2.98
C TRP A 712 6.08 -24.81 -4.19
N PRO A 713 6.79 -23.70 -4.13
CA PRO A 713 6.74 -22.68 -3.09
C PRO A 713 5.43 -21.86 -3.17
N THR A 714 4.96 -21.32 -2.04
CA THR A 714 3.68 -20.58 -1.95
C THR A 714 3.73 -19.15 -2.52
N ARG A 715 4.88 -18.70 -3.05
CA ARG A 715 5.12 -17.30 -3.43
C ARG A 715 5.67 -17.13 -4.85
N ALA A 716 6.80 -17.73 -5.21
CA ALA A 716 7.23 -17.81 -6.62
C ALA A 716 8.01 -19.08 -6.93
N PRO A 717 7.91 -19.60 -8.16
CA PRO A 717 8.42 -20.92 -8.52
C PRO A 717 9.89 -21.13 -8.17
N PHE A 718 10.24 -22.40 -7.93
CA PHE A 718 11.62 -22.83 -7.92
C PHE A 718 12.26 -22.56 -9.27
N THR A 719 13.49 -22.05 -9.25
CA THR A 719 14.29 -21.83 -10.45
C THR A 719 15.48 -22.79 -10.47
N ILE A 720 15.68 -23.48 -11.58
CA ILE A 720 16.86 -24.29 -11.85
C ILE A 720 17.30 -24.07 -13.29
N VAL A 721 18.61 -23.93 -13.52
CA VAL A 721 19.17 -23.75 -14.86
C VAL A 721 19.78 -25.07 -15.31
N VAL A 722 19.41 -25.54 -16.50
CA VAL A 722 19.95 -26.79 -17.05
C VAL A 722 21.47 -26.66 -17.23
N PRO A 723 22.28 -27.58 -16.68
CA PRO A 723 23.74 -27.47 -16.73
C PRO A 723 24.25 -27.46 -18.18
N SER A 724 25.25 -26.61 -18.43
CA SER A 724 26.01 -26.62 -19.68
C SER A 724 27.09 -27.70 -19.63
N VAL A 725 27.66 -28.07 -20.78
CA VAL A 725 28.81 -29.00 -20.83
C VAL A 725 30.01 -28.44 -20.06
N ASP A 726 30.08 -27.11 -19.94
CA ASP A 726 31.13 -26.39 -19.22
C ASP A 726 30.73 -26.03 -17.77
N TYR A 727 29.63 -26.58 -17.23
CA TYR A 727 29.08 -26.19 -15.93
C TYR A 727 30.11 -26.17 -14.78
N GLN A 728 31.00 -27.18 -14.74
CA GLN A 728 32.06 -27.25 -13.72
C GLN A 728 33.17 -26.18 -13.92
N LEU A 729 33.41 -25.74 -15.15
CA LEU A 729 34.35 -24.65 -15.47
C LEU A 729 33.72 -23.27 -15.25
N GLU A 730 32.41 -23.14 -15.52
CA GLU A 730 31.63 -21.91 -15.32
C GLU A 730 31.44 -21.57 -13.83
N ASN A 731 31.44 -22.58 -12.95
CA ASN A 731 31.18 -22.43 -11.51
C ASN A 731 32.39 -22.76 -10.61
N TRP A 732 33.61 -22.82 -11.16
CA TRP A 732 34.84 -23.01 -10.38
C TRP A 732 35.22 -21.70 -9.65
N TYR A 733 35.15 -21.71 -8.31
CA TYR A 733 35.74 -20.68 -7.45
C TYR A 733 37.02 -21.22 -6.77
N VAL A 734 38.13 -20.47 -6.82
CA VAL A 734 39.38 -20.78 -6.09
C VAL A 734 39.36 -20.13 -4.72
#